data_AF-A0A5M9MT70-F1
#
_entry.id   AF-A0A5M9MT70-F1
#
_cell.length_a   1.000
_cell.length_b   1.000
_cell.length_c   1.000
_cell.angle_alpha   90.00
_cell.angle_beta   90.00
_cell.angle_gamma   90.00
#
_symmetry.space_group_name_H-M   'P 1'
#
loop_
_entity.id
_entity.type
_entity.pdbx_description
1 polymer ?
#
loop_
_entity_poly.entity_id
_entity_poly.type
_entity_poly.pdbx_seq_one_letter_code
_entity_poly.pdbx_strand_id
1 'polypeptide(L)'
;MRLSHDDYTVGWICALPLEMAAATAMLDEIHEDLPVQPNDTNAYTLGRVGNHNVVLACLPSGQHGTTSATAVAIQLLSSFCSVRFGLMVGIGGGIPSSDADIRLGDIVVSQPCGTHGGVVQYDFGKALHGGQFQRMGTLNRPPQVLLTALARLQAKHRLNGSKVSPYIRDMIAKYPQMQQEYLPVHLFDELYAVGHHGVITRAARMINGPAIHYGLIASGNQVIKDGLMRDRLRQDFGAYCVEMEAAGLMNHYPCILIRGISDYADSHKNNTWQGYAAAAAAAYAKELLEVVPVSQVAQTKKAQNVLSTWDQRFRVSFDLSKFPAIDNYVGRTDILHRLAIELSPSKSPLRKVTVLHGLGGIGKSQLAIRFARINQHSFTAIFILNAKDKVTLTKSLASISTQIPGESASCGISSEGDLEKRVQRVKQWLSIPENSEWLLIFDNVDRHWEIDGETGNGIREFFPSADHGSIIITTRLLSLGELGVSLPVDLSRLVQRLDGLPLAIVIAGAFIKRTGLGFSKYLDLYERSWWDLHRSFRSLRHYAHEGILLAWSISYDEIFKRSPLAAELLIFLAFFDNKYIWFELIKNAAYYSDAPRWLHQVVENELQFAQVIEILVEFSLIETNNGQGVYSMHPVVQDWCRHTLRQVDRDREILYQNMVLVSISSLVMSPGNFVQSRLQRRLFPHAVAILQRREHRWKINDSTELPKALHRVGNLLSNHGRLNQANNLYREALTEYEELLGTTHSSITVVHDLADLYLRMGRLEEAYHMYQRALIQRESILGPNHLTTLATVNSMGNLLCWQGKLDLAQAMYQRALTGRRKQLGPDHISTLVVINNIGNIYSHQGNNKAAEAMYEHVIIGREKTLGPDHTCTLAAVNNLGNLCLHQGLNDRAEELYERALRGREYILGNHHILTLATLNNIGNLYSRQKRFEEAERMYQKALIGRKRILGDNHASTLSTINNIGNLFCDLNRWAEAESMYRQALSGRINVLGQNHPYTLATLQNLRNLYTHLRRFERLESLYQQYSWTHDKSTRVGICRGFWSLRNVAISMKSLRSLRNARKHLRGF
;
A
#
# COMPACT_ATOMS: atom_id res chain seq x y z
N MET A 1 58.24 -33.95 7.58
CA MET A 1 57.90 -32.96 8.65
C MET A 1 56.45 -33.19 9.02
N ARG A 2 56.12 -33.20 10.31
CA ARG A 2 54.72 -33.35 10.74
C ARG A 2 54.01 -32.01 10.50
N LEU A 3 52.97 -32.01 9.67
CA LEU A 3 52.20 -30.79 9.37
C LEU A 3 51.45 -30.33 10.62
N SER A 4 51.28 -29.01 10.73
CA SER A 4 50.61 -28.32 11.82
C SER A 4 49.46 -27.46 11.27
N HIS A 5 48.61 -26.93 12.16
CA HIS A 5 47.51 -26.03 11.77
C HIS A 5 47.98 -24.78 11.01
N ASP A 6 49.22 -24.33 11.26
CA ASP A 6 49.78 -23.14 10.62
C ASP A 6 50.24 -23.36 9.18
N ASP A 7 50.39 -24.61 8.76
CA ASP A 7 50.84 -24.97 7.40
C ASP A 7 49.71 -24.88 6.36
N TYR A 8 48.45 -24.73 6.80
CA TYR A 8 47.27 -24.63 5.94
C TYR A 8 46.92 -23.16 5.68
N THR A 9 46.92 -22.77 4.40
CA THR A 9 46.75 -21.36 3.99
C THR A 9 45.51 -21.12 3.15
N VAL A 10 44.82 -22.18 2.72
CA VAL A 10 43.61 -22.13 1.91
C VAL A 10 42.51 -22.92 2.61
N GLY A 11 41.35 -22.30 2.81
CA GLY A 11 40.15 -23.04 3.23
C GLY A 11 39.23 -23.34 2.06
N TRP A 12 38.52 -24.45 2.12
CA TRP A 12 37.58 -24.88 1.08
C TRP A 12 36.29 -25.39 1.74
N ILE A 13 35.22 -24.63 1.60
CA ILE A 13 33.93 -24.92 2.24
C ILE A 13 32.95 -25.49 1.21
N CYS A 14 32.34 -26.62 1.56
CA CYS A 14 31.28 -27.29 0.80
C CYS A 14 29.98 -27.30 1.61
N ALA A 15 28.83 -27.20 0.95
CA ALA A 15 27.52 -27.23 1.59
C ALA A 15 26.98 -28.65 1.77
N LEU A 16 27.30 -29.57 0.85
CA LEU A 16 26.77 -30.93 0.81
C LEU A 16 27.88 -31.99 0.89
N PRO A 17 27.60 -33.18 1.46
CA PRO A 17 28.54 -34.30 1.47
C PRO A 17 29.03 -34.70 0.07
N LEU A 18 28.15 -34.65 -0.94
CA LEU A 18 28.52 -34.95 -2.33
C LEU A 18 29.54 -33.94 -2.90
N GLU A 19 29.46 -32.68 -2.47
CA GLU A 19 30.40 -31.62 -2.88
C GLU A 19 31.74 -31.81 -2.19
N MET A 20 31.72 -32.16 -0.90
CA MET A 20 32.93 -32.50 -0.15
C MET A 20 33.62 -33.74 -0.73
N ALA A 21 32.88 -34.77 -1.15
CA ALA A 21 33.46 -35.95 -1.80
C ALA A 21 34.16 -35.59 -3.13
N ALA A 22 33.54 -34.76 -3.97
CA ALA A 22 34.19 -34.24 -5.19
C ALA A 22 35.44 -33.39 -4.88
N ALA A 23 35.37 -32.53 -3.87
CA ALA A 23 36.49 -31.69 -3.46
C ALA A 23 37.66 -32.53 -2.91
N THR A 24 37.38 -33.52 -2.06
CA THR A 24 38.39 -34.46 -1.54
C THR A 24 39.04 -35.26 -2.67
N ALA A 25 38.27 -35.68 -3.67
CA ALA A 25 38.79 -36.43 -4.80
C ALA A 25 39.72 -35.59 -5.71
N MET A 26 39.61 -34.25 -5.66
CA MET A 26 40.50 -33.32 -6.38
C MET A 26 41.84 -33.06 -5.68
N LEU A 27 42.00 -33.48 -4.42
CA LEU A 27 43.27 -33.39 -3.70
C LEU A 27 44.33 -34.27 -4.36
N ASP A 28 45.53 -33.71 -4.52
CA ASP A 28 46.71 -34.46 -4.98
C ASP A 28 47.18 -35.42 -3.88
N GLU A 29 47.10 -34.98 -2.62
CA GLU A 29 47.51 -35.73 -1.43
C GLU A 29 46.53 -35.43 -0.27
N ILE A 30 46.18 -36.46 0.51
CA ILE A 30 45.37 -36.36 1.73
C ILE A 30 46.32 -36.49 2.92
N HIS A 31 46.23 -35.57 3.88
CA HIS A 31 47.06 -35.53 5.07
C HIS A 31 46.35 -36.18 6.28
N GLU A 32 47.10 -36.54 7.32
CA GLU A 32 46.54 -37.02 8.59
C GLU A 32 45.75 -35.93 9.32
N ASP A 33 44.74 -36.33 10.09
CA ASP A 33 43.92 -35.43 10.90
C ASP A 33 44.73 -34.74 12.00
N LEU A 34 44.38 -33.48 12.27
CA LEU A 34 44.96 -32.68 13.34
C LEU A 34 43.95 -32.48 14.49
N PRO A 35 44.42 -32.33 15.74
CA PRO A 35 43.54 -32.16 16.89
C PRO A 35 42.77 -30.83 16.82
N VAL A 36 41.44 -30.91 16.84
CA VAL A 36 40.53 -29.76 16.77
C VAL A 36 40.39 -29.09 18.14
N GLN A 37 40.20 -27.76 18.18
CA GLN A 37 40.01 -27.03 19.43
C GLN A 37 38.69 -27.41 20.13
N PRO A 38 38.60 -27.33 21.48
CA PRO A 38 37.41 -27.76 22.24
C PRO A 38 36.10 -27.06 21.85
N ASN A 39 36.18 -25.85 21.29
CA ASN A 39 35.02 -25.03 20.90
C ASN A 39 34.73 -25.09 19.39
N ASP A 40 35.50 -25.87 18.64
CA ASP A 40 35.30 -26.09 17.21
C ASP A 40 34.63 -27.45 16.99
N THR A 41 33.46 -27.39 16.36
CA THR A 41 32.58 -28.54 16.11
C THR A 41 32.67 -29.07 14.69
N ASN A 42 33.50 -28.46 13.84
CA ASN A 42 33.66 -28.87 12.45
C ASN A 42 34.46 -30.18 12.35
N ALA A 43 34.13 -30.95 11.31
CA ALA A 43 34.97 -32.04 10.82
C ALA A 43 35.76 -31.54 9.60
N TYR A 44 37.06 -31.80 9.59
CA TYR A 44 37.95 -31.35 8.52
C TYR A 44 38.50 -32.51 7.71
N THR A 45 38.78 -32.26 6.44
CA THR A 45 39.66 -33.11 5.63
C THR A 45 40.83 -32.25 5.18
N LEU A 46 42.04 -32.73 5.46
CA LEU A 46 43.26 -31.99 5.19
C LEU A 46 43.97 -32.57 3.98
N GLY A 47 44.54 -31.71 3.13
CA GLY A 47 45.28 -32.18 1.98
C GLY A 47 46.03 -31.10 1.22
N ARG A 48 46.46 -31.45 0.01
CA ARG A 48 47.24 -30.59 -0.87
C ARG A 48 46.67 -30.53 -2.28
N VAL A 49 46.67 -29.33 -2.86
CA VAL A 49 46.37 -29.07 -4.27
C VAL A 49 47.49 -28.23 -4.86
N GLY A 50 48.25 -28.80 -5.80
CA GLY A 50 49.47 -28.23 -6.33
C GLY A 50 50.45 -27.90 -5.20
N ASN A 51 50.72 -26.61 -5.03
CA ASN A 51 51.64 -26.10 -4.01
C ASN A 51 50.92 -25.49 -2.79
N HIS A 52 49.62 -25.72 -2.63
CA HIS A 52 48.81 -25.17 -1.54
C HIS A 52 48.30 -26.28 -0.62
N ASN A 53 48.51 -26.12 0.69
CA ASN A 53 47.86 -26.95 1.69
C ASN A 53 46.45 -26.41 1.96
N VAL A 54 45.46 -27.27 1.82
CA VAL A 54 44.02 -26.94 1.84
C VAL A 54 43.35 -27.63 3.02
N VAL A 55 42.53 -26.89 3.75
CA VAL A 55 41.60 -27.43 4.76
C VAL A 55 40.18 -27.43 4.18
N LEU A 56 39.60 -28.61 4.04
CA LEU A 56 38.21 -28.79 3.61
C LEU A 56 37.31 -28.88 4.84
N ALA A 57 36.16 -28.20 4.77
CA ALA A 57 35.07 -28.35 5.72
C ALA A 57 33.73 -28.48 4.97
N CYS A 58 32.83 -29.29 5.51
CA CYS A 58 31.46 -29.38 5.05
C CYS A 58 30.52 -28.83 6.11
N LEU A 59 29.42 -28.21 5.67
CA LEU A 59 28.33 -27.88 6.57
C LEU A 59 27.78 -29.16 7.23
N PRO A 60 27.28 -29.08 8.48
CA PRO A 60 26.68 -30.23 9.15
C PRO A 60 25.54 -30.84 8.32
N SER A 61 25.45 -32.17 8.29
CA SER A 61 24.43 -32.87 7.49
C SER A 61 23.01 -32.40 7.84
N GLY A 62 22.24 -32.03 6.81
CA GLY A 62 20.88 -31.49 6.95
C GLY A 62 20.82 -30.01 7.38
N GLN A 63 21.96 -29.33 7.57
CA GLN A 63 22.03 -27.90 7.83
C GLN A 63 22.62 -27.18 6.61
N HIS A 64 21.86 -26.26 6.04
CA HIS A 64 22.28 -25.48 4.88
C HIS A 64 21.98 -23.99 5.08
N GLY A 65 22.52 -23.17 4.18
CA GLY A 65 22.31 -21.74 4.15
C GLY A 65 23.29 -20.91 4.97
N THR A 66 23.34 -19.62 4.65
CA THR A 66 23.31 -18.56 5.66
C THR A 66 24.28 -18.66 6.84
N THR A 67 23.63 -18.86 7.99
CA THR A 67 24.20 -18.99 9.33
C THR A 67 25.12 -20.20 9.47
N SER A 68 24.77 -21.34 8.88
CA SER A 68 25.55 -22.58 9.01
C SER A 68 26.91 -22.43 8.34
N ALA A 69 26.93 -21.88 7.12
CA ALA A 69 28.17 -21.56 6.43
C ALA A 69 29.05 -20.59 7.24
N THR A 70 28.43 -19.56 7.82
CA THR A 70 29.14 -18.56 8.64
C THR A 70 29.79 -19.20 9.88
N ALA A 71 29.06 -20.07 10.58
CA ALA A 71 29.57 -20.79 11.75
C ALA A 71 30.77 -21.68 11.41
N VAL A 72 30.65 -22.47 10.33
CA VAL A 72 31.74 -23.33 9.84
C VAL A 72 32.97 -22.50 9.49
N ALA A 73 32.79 -21.40 8.76
CA ALA A 73 33.90 -20.52 8.36
C ALA A 73 34.61 -19.88 9.56
N ILE A 74 33.85 -19.39 10.55
CA ILE A 74 34.43 -18.77 11.75
C ILE A 74 35.23 -19.78 12.57
N GLN A 75 34.69 -20.98 12.77
CA GLN A 75 35.38 -22.05 13.50
C GLN A 75 36.62 -22.53 12.75
N LEU A 76 36.56 -22.66 11.42
CA LEU A 76 37.71 -22.96 10.55
C LEU A 76 38.82 -21.93 10.72
N LEU A 77 38.49 -20.64 10.68
CA LEU A 77 39.48 -19.58 10.88
C LEU A 77 40.04 -19.52 12.30
N SER A 78 39.30 -20.04 13.29
CA SER A 78 39.77 -20.16 14.68
C SER A 78 40.79 -21.28 14.82
N SER A 79 40.54 -22.45 14.23
CA SER A 79 41.45 -23.61 14.31
C SER A 79 42.63 -23.51 13.35
N PHE A 80 42.43 -22.93 12.16
CA PHE A 80 43.45 -22.74 11.13
C PHE A 80 43.74 -21.25 10.90
N CYS A 81 44.39 -20.63 11.89
CA CYS A 81 44.65 -19.19 11.93
C CYS A 81 45.47 -18.67 10.73
N SER A 82 46.23 -19.54 10.05
CA SER A 82 47.11 -19.17 8.93
C SER A 82 46.43 -19.17 7.55
N VAL A 83 45.14 -19.55 7.47
CA VAL A 83 44.32 -19.41 6.27
C VAL A 83 44.27 -17.96 5.81
N ARG A 84 44.46 -17.72 4.51
CA ARG A 84 44.53 -16.37 3.89
C ARG A 84 43.29 -16.03 3.09
N PHE A 85 42.76 -17.01 2.38
CA PHE A 85 41.50 -16.91 1.65
C PHE A 85 40.81 -18.26 1.62
N GLY A 86 39.54 -18.25 1.25
CA GLY A 86 38.76 -19.46 1.06
C GLY A 86 38.22 -19.64 -0.35
N LEU A 87 37.79 -20.86 -0.63
CA LEU A 87 36.93 -21.20 -1.74
C LEU A 87 35.60 -21.66 -1.17
N MET A 88 34.51 -21.25 -1.78
CA MET A 88 33.21 -21.85 -1.51
C MET A 88 32.73 -22.51 -2.79
N VAL A 89 32.74 -23.85 -2.79
CA VAL A 89 32.57 -24.66 -3.99
C VAL A 89 31.40 -25.61 -3.77
N GLY A 90 30.54 -25.72 -4.78
CA GLY A 90 29.34 -26.52 -4.66
C GLY A 90 28.46 -26.40 -5.89
N ILE A 91 27.20 -26.78 -5.77
CA ILE A 91 26.21 -26.73 -6.84
C ILE A 91 25.30 -25.50 -6.73
N GLY A 92 24.76 -25.06 -7.86
CA GLY A 92 23.77 -23.99 -7.93
C GLY A 92 22.75 -24.22 -9.04
N GLY A 93 21.70 -23.40 -9.03
CA GLY A 93 20.71 -23.34 -10.11
C GLY A 93 21.12 -22.31 -11.15
N GLY A 94 21.18 -22.67 -12.43
CA GLY A 94 21.58 -21.80 -13.53
C GLY A 94 20.46 -20.88 -13.99
N ILE A 95 20.82 -19.69 -14.48
CA ILE A 95 19.90 -18.71 -15.03
C ILE A 95 20.24 -18.44 -16.50
N PRO A 96 19.69 -19.22 -17.44
CA PRO A 96 19.94 -19.03 -18.87
C PRO A 96 19.37 -17.70 -19.36
N SER A 97 20.05 -17.05 -20.30
CA SER A 97 19.60 -15.81 -20.93
C SER A 97 20.11 -15.70 -22.36
N SER A 98 19.62 -14.71 -23.11
CA SER A 98 20.02 -14.50 -24.51
C SER A 98 21.51 -14.13 -24.66
N ASP A 99 22.09 -13.48 -23.66
CA ASP A 99 23.50 -13.05 -23.64
C ASP A 99 24.42 -14.02 -22.89
N ALA A 100 23.85 -14.96 -22.13
CA ALA A 100 24.58 -16.04 -21.47
C ALA A 100 23.78 -17.35 -21.58
N ASP A 101 24.12 -18.18 -22.56
CA ASP A 101 23.63 -19.56 -22.68
C ASP A 101 24.26 -20.38 -21.56
N ILE A 102 23.60 -20.52 -20.41
CA ILE A 102 24.04 -21.35 -19.28
C ILE A 102 23.39 -22.74 -19.40
N ARG A 103 24.19 -23.80 -19.27
CA ARG A 103 23.75 -25.19 -19.39
C ARG A 103 23.98 -26.03 -18.14
N LEU A 104 23.25 -27.13 -18.00
CA LEU A 104 23.52 -28.10 -16.93
C LEU A 104 24.94 -28.65 -17.08
N GLY A 105 25.67 -28.72 -15.97
CA GLY A 105 27.09 -29.07 -15.94
C GLY A 105 28.06 -27.90 -16.15
N ASP A 106 27.60 -26.73 -16.61
CA ASP A 106 28.44 -25.53 -16.70
C ASP A 106 28.88 -25.05 -15.31
N ILE A 107 29.84 -24.13 -15.29
CA ILE A 107 30.42 -23.56 -14.07
C ILE A 107 30.18 -22.06 -14.06
N VAL A 108 29.69 -21.53 -12.94
CA VAL A 108 29.59 -20.09 -12.69
C VAL A 108 30.56 -19.70 -11.57
N VAL A 109 31.37 -18.68 -11.84
CA VAL A 109 32.39 -18.18 -10.91
C VAL A 109 32.07 -16.73 -10.56
N SER A 110 32.03 -16.43 -9.26
CA SER A 110 31.68 -15.08 -8.80
C SER A 110 32.72 -14.06 -9.25
N GLN A 111 32.29 -13.02 -9.96
CA GLN A 111 33.14 -11.92 -10.41
C GLN A 111 32.47 -10.57 -10.11
N PRO A 112 33.18 -9.59 -9.51
CA PRO A 112 32.64 -8.25 -9.29
C PRO A 112 32.14 -7.60 -10.58
N CYS A 113 30.95 -7.02 -10.56
CA CYS A 113 30.31 -6.35 -11.70
C CYS A 113 29.44 -5.19 -11.21
N GLY A 114 29.57 -4.02 -11.84
CA GLY A 114 28.84 -2.81 -11.45
C GLY A 114 29.08 -2.41 -9.98
N THR A 115 27.99 -2.33 -9.20
CA THR A 115 28.03 -2.00 -7.76
C THR A 115 28.17 -3.22 -6.83
N HIS A 116 28.32 -4.43 -7.38
CA HIS A 116 28.24 -5.67 -6.61
C HIS A 116 29.59 -6.37 -6.53
N GLY A 117 29.89 -6.96 -5.35
CA GLY A 117 31.15 -7.65 -5.07
C GLY A 117 31.32 -9.01 -5.75
N GLY A 118 30.39 -9.46 -6.59
CA GLY A 118 30.38 -10.78 -7.23
C GLY A 118 29.35 -11.75 -6.64
N VAL A 119 28.77 -11.41 -5.49
CA VAL A 119 27.58 -12.05 -4.91
C VAL A 119 26.56 -10.98 -4.53
N VAL A 120 25.28 -11.26 -4.73
CA VAL A 120 24.16 -10.42 -4.28
C VAL A 120 23.26 -11.21 -3.35
N GLN A 121 22.96 -10.68 -2.16
CA GLN A 121 21.93 -11.25 -1.31
C GLN A 121 20.56 -10.72 -1.73
N TYR A 122 19.76 -11.53 -2.43
CA TYR A 122 18.52 -11.05 -3.06
C TYR A 122 17.35 -10.90 -2.06
N ASP A 123 17.41 -11.60 -0.93
CA ASP A 123 16.33 -11.69 0.07
C ASP A 123 16.62 -10.94 1.37
N PHE A 124 17.62 -10.05 1.39
CA PHE A 124 17.99 -9.26 2.56
C PHE A 124 17.65 -7.78 2.43
N GLY A 125 16.69 -7.31 3.21
CA GLY A 125 16.00 -6.06 2.97
C GLY A 125 14.67 -5.93 3.69
N LYS A 126 14.01 -4.78 3.51
CA LYS A 126 12.71 -4.48 4.11
C LYS A 126 11.60 -4.91 3.17
N ALA A 127 10.69 -5.75 3.67
CA ALA A 127 9.40 -5.96 3.03
C ALA A 127 8.58 -4.67 3.13
N LEU A 128 8.27 -4.07 1.99
CA LEU A 128 7.42 -2.90 1.86
C LEU A 128 5.98 -3.34 1.51
N HIS A 129 5.02 -2.43 1.69
CA HIS A 129 3.62 -2.71 1.38
C HIS A 129 3.45 -3.10 -0.10
N GLY A 130 2.64 -4.12 -0.39
CA GLY A 130 2.36 -4.56 -1.76
C GLY A 130 3.32 -5.61 -2.32
N GLY A 131 4.15 -6.25 -1.48
CA GLY A 131 5.09 -7.29 -1.91
C GLY A 131 6.39 -6.75 -2.50
N GLN A 132 6.62 -5.44 -2.46
CA GLN A 132 7.89 -4.83 -2.84
C GLN A 132 8.96 -5.10 -1.77
N PHE A 133 10.20 -5.33 -2.19
CA PHE A 133 11.30 -5.64 -1.30
C PHE A 133 12.44 -4.62 -1.50
N GLN A 134 12.76 -3.85 -0.48
CA GLN A 134 13.88 -2.89 -0.51
C GLN A 134 15.13 -3.55 0.07
N ARG A 135 16.05 -3.96 -0.81
CA ARG A 135 17.33 -4.56 -0.40
C ARG A 135 18.15 -3.58 0.44
N MET A 136 18.79 -4.10 1.48
CA MET A 136 19.71 -3.35 2.34
C MET A 136 21.13 -3.88 2.20
N GLY A 137 22.09 -3.02 1.86
CA GLY A 137 23.52 -3.35 1.89
C GLY A 137 24.10 -3.99 0.62
N THR A 138 25.41 -4.24 0.68
CA THR A 138 26.26 -4.84 -0.35
C THR A 138 27.22 -5.81 0.32
N LEU A 139 27.51 -6.94 -0.34
CA LEU A 139 28.49 -7.92 0.14
C LEU A 139 29.90 -7.57 -0.35
N ASN A 140 30.92 -7.95 0.42
CA ASN A 140 32.32 -7.77 0.05
C ASN A 140 32.69 -8.52 -1.25
N ARG A 141 33.81 -8.12 -1.84
CA ARG A 141 34.39 -8.73 -3.05
C ARG A 141 35.45 -9.79 -2.70
N PRO A 142 35.70 -10.78 -3.59
CA PRO A 142 36.80 -11.72 -3.43
C PRO A 142 38.16 -11.01 -3.27
N PRO A 143 39.10 -11.62 -2.51
CA PRO A 143 40.46 -11.13 -2.37
C PRO A 143 41.17 -10.84 -3.70
N GLN A 144 42.00 -9.80 -3.71
CA GLN A 144 42.73 -9.38 -4.91
C GLN A 144 43.60 -10.50 -5.51
N VAL A 145 44.19 -11.36 -4.66
CA VAL A 145 44.98 -12.51 -5.10
C VAL A 145 44.15 -13.49 -5.94
N LEU A 146 42.88 -13.73 -5.56
CA LEU A 146 41.97 -14.59 -6.31
C LEU A 146 41.49 -13.93 -7.60
N LEU A 147 41.18 -12.63 -7.57
CA LEU A 147 40.78 -11.88 -8.78
C LEU A 147 41.91 -11.81 -9.82
N THR A 148 43.15 -11.68 -9.36
CA THR A 148 44.34 -11.68 -10.24
C THR A 148 44.59 -13.07 -10.83
N ALA A 149 44.45 -14.13 -10.02
CA ALA A 149 44.53 -15.51 -10.48
C ALA A 149 43.40 -15.83 -11.48
N LEU A 150 42.18 -15.33 -11.24
CA LEU A 150 41.02 -15.48 -12.12
C LEU A 150 41.28 -14.87 -13.49
N ALA A 151 41.78 -13.64 -13.56
CA ALA A 151 42.13 -12.98 -14.82
C ALA A 151 43.22 -13.75 -15.59
N ARG A 152 44.23 -14.29 -14.88
CA ARG A 152 45.27 -15.13 -15.48
C ARG A 152 44.72 -16.45 -16.00
N LEU A 153 43.79 -17.07 -15.29
CA LEU A 153 43.15 -18.32 -15.70
C LEU A 153 42.25 -18.10 -16.93
N GLN A 154 41.47 -17.02 -16.97
CA GLN A 154 40.69 -16.61 -18.15
C GLN A 154 41.58 -16.44 -19.39
N ALA A 155 42.74 -15.82 -19.24
CA ALA A 155 43.71 -15.68 -20.33
C ALA A 155 44.25 -17.04 -20.80
N LYS A 156 44.54 -17.97 -19.88
CA LYS A 156 44.96 -19.34 -20.22
C LYS A 156 43.88 -20.12 -20.95
N HIS A 157 42.62 -20.01 -20.52
CA HIS A 157 41.49 -20.70 -21.17
C HIS A 157 41.29 -20.24 -22.61
N ARG A 158 41.56 -18.96 -22.92
CA ARG A 158 41.53 -18.45 -24.31
C ARG A 158 42.63 -19.02 -25.19
N LEU A 159 43.77 -19.43 -24.62
CA LEU A 159 44.91 -19.97 -25.36
C LEU A 159 44.83 -21.50 -25.49
N ASN A 160 44.56 -22.19 -24.40
CA ASN A 160 44.76 -23.64 -24.27
C ASN A 160 43.50 -24.43 -23.89
N GLY A 161 42.36 -23.75 -23.69
CA GLY A 161 41.15 -24.37 -23.13
C GLY A 161 41.25 -24.64 -21.62
N SER A 162 40.17 -25.21 -21.05
CA SER A 162 40.10 -25.55 -19.62
C SER A 162 40.51 -27.01 -19.35
N LYS A 163 41.14 -27.23 -18.19
CA LYS A 163 41.52 -28.56 -17.70
C LYS A 163 40.42 -29.27 -16.88
N VAL A 164 39.23 -28.68 -16.74
CA VAL A 164 38.13 -29.26 -15.96
C VAL A 164 37.79 -30.69 -16.38
N SER A 165 37.56 -30.94 -17.67
CA SER A 165 37.19 -32.27 -18.16
C SER A 165 38.28 -33.34 -17.95
N PRO A 166 39.57 -33.05 -18.21
CA PRO A 166 40.67 -33.91 -17.77
C PRO A 166 40.62 -34.25 -16.28
N TYR A 167 40.49 -33.27 -15.39
CA TYR A 167 40.47 -33.54 -13.94
C TYR A 167 39.28 -34.40 -13.51
N ILE A 168 38.11 -34.24 -14.12
CA ILE A 168 36.96 -35.12 -13.85
C ILE A 168 37.30 -36.56 -14.26
N ARG A 169 37.95 -36.78 -15.40
CA ARG A 169 38.38 -38.13 -15.83
C ARG A 169 39.41 -38.72 -14.86
N ASP A 170 40.39 -37.92 -14.43
CA ASP A 170 41.40 -38.34 -13.47
C ASP A 170 40.76 -38.71 -12.11
N MET A 171 39.75 -37.94 -11.69
CA MET A 171 38.97 -38.21 -10.47
C MET A 171 38.28 -39.58 -10.56
N ILE A 172 37.60 -39.88 -11.67
CA ILE A 172 36.94 -41.17 -11.88
C ILE A 172 37.94 -42.33 -11.96
N ALA A 173 39.10 -42.11 -12.60
CA ALA A 173 40.17 -43.10 -12.64
C ALA A 173 40.73 -43.41 -11.24
N LYS A 174 40.86 -42.38 -10.39
CA LYS A 174 41.33 -42.51 -9.00
C LYS A 174 40.28 -43.16 -8.09
N TYR A 175 38.99 -42.86 -8.31
CA TYR A 175 37.87 -43.38 -7.52
C TYR A 175 36.77 -43.96 -8.43
N PRO A 176 36.93 -45.21 -8.93
CA PRO A 176 35.99 -45.80 -9.90
C PRO A 176 34.53 -45.88 -9.40
N GLN A 177 34.33 -46.00 -8.09
CA GLN A 177 32.99 -46.03 -7.48
C GLN A 177 32.19 -44.74 -7.69
N MET A 178 32.87 -43.61 -7.91
CA MET A 178 32.22 -42.32 -8.15
C MET A 178 31.63 -42.20 -9.56
N GLN A 179 31.94 -43.11 -10.48
CA GLN A 179 31.51 -43.01 -11.89
C GLN A 179 29.99 -42.93 -12.04
N GLN A 180 29.24 -43.73 -11.28
CA GLN A 180 27.79 -43.82 -11.42
C GLN A 180 27.09 -42.50 -11.08
N GLU A 181 27.58 -41.76 -10.09
CA GLU A 181 26.95 -40.53 -9.59
C GLU A 181 27.55 -39.26 -10.23
N TYR A 182 28.86 -39.24 -10.49
CA TYR A 182 29.58 -38.04 -10.93
C TYR A 182 29.83 -37.99 -12.45
N LEU A 183 29.67 -39.10 -13.17
CA LEU A 183 29.75 -39.12 -14.64
C LEU A 183 28.73 -40.11 -15.26
N PRO A 184 27.42 -39.92 -15.02
CA PRO A 184 26.39 -40.82 -15.54
C PRO A 184 26.29 -40.79 -17.08
N VAL A 185 25.94 -41.94 -17.67
CA VAL A 185 25.95 -42.20 -19.13
C VAL A 185 24.85 -41.43 -19.88
N HIS A 186 23.81 -40.96 -19.19
CA HIS A 186 22.62 -40.36 -19.78
C HIS A 186 22.26 -39.02 -19.12
N LEU A 187 23.13 -38.02 -19.30
CA LEU A 187 22.86 -36.64 -18.89
C LEU A 187 22.27 -35.85 -20.06
N PHE A 188 21.00 -35.46 -19.92
CA PHE A 188 20.31 -34.62 -20.88
C PHE A 188 20.14 -33.21 -20.32
N ASP A 189 20.46 -32.22 -21.15
CA ASP A 189 20.37 -30.80 -20.82
C ASP A 189 19.03 -30.20 -21.30
N GLU A 190 17.99 -30.40 -20.49
CA GLU A 190 16.63 -29.97 -20.80
C GLU A 190 16.27 -28.67 -20.11
N LEU A 191 16.05 -27.61 -20.89
CA LEU A 191 15.55 -26.33 -20.41
C LEU A 191 14.07 -26.19 -20.79
N TYR A 192 13.20 -25.92 -19.83
CA TYR A 192 11.75 -25.79 -20.06
C TYR A 192 11.33 -24.32 -20.26
N ALA A 193 10.35 -24.08 -21.13
CA ALA A 193 9.78 -22.75 -21.32
C ALA A 193 8.96 -22.29 -20.10
N VAL A 194 9.12 -21.03 -19.69
CA VAL A 194 8.40 -20.49 -18.52
C VAL A 194 6.89 -20.45 -18.80
N GLY A 195 6.11 -21.19 -18.00
CA GLY A 195 4.65 -21.28 -18.13
C GLY A 195 4.14 -22.36 -19.10
N HIS A 196 5.01 -23.15 -19.72
CA HIS A 196 4.64 -24.25 -20.64
C HIS A 196 5.43 -25.54 -20.36
N HIS A 197 4.88 -26.71 -20.69
CA HIS A 197 5.57 -28.02 -20.55
C HIS A 197 6.45 -28.38 -21.77
N GLY A 198 6.95 -27.40 -22.51
CA GLY A 198 7.78 -27.61 -23.71
C GLY A 198 9.26 -27.41 -23.43
N VAL A 199 10.10 -28.35 -23.87
CA VAL A 199 11.57 -28.23 -23.84
C VAL A 199 12.02 -27.26 -24.94
N ILE A 200 12.85 -26.29 -24.58
CA ILE A 200 13.44 -25.31 -25.50
C ILE A 200 14.56 -25.99 -26.29
N THR A 201 14.40 -26.04 -27.61
CA THR A 201 15.47 -26.50 -28.51
C THR A 201 16.57 -25.44 -28.61
N ARG A 202 17.79 -25.79 -28.21
CA ARG A 202 18.98 -24.92 -28.28
C ARG A 202 19.98 -25.44 -29.29
N ALA A 203 20.71 -24.54 -29.94
CA ALA A 203 21.77 -24.91 -30.89
C ALA A 203 22.89 -25.73 -30.20
N ALA A 204 23.51 -26.65 -30.94
CA ALA A 204 24.67 -27.39 -30.44
C ALA A 204 25.85 -26.44 -30.20
N ARG A 205 26.56 -26.59 -29.07
CA ARG A 205 27.77 -25.82 -28.79
C ARG A 205 28.96 -26.41 -29.53
N MET A 206 29.91 -25.55 -29.90
CA MET A 206 31.20 -25.95 -30.46
C MET A 206 32.17 -26.53 -29.41
N ILE A 207 31.88 -26.33 -28.12
CA ILE A 207 32.75 -26.77 -27.01
C ILE A 207 32.27 -28.13 -26.49
N ASN A 208 33.17 -29.11 -26.50
CA ASN A 208 32.97 -30.43 -25.89
C ASN A 208 33.41 -30.39 -24.41
N GLY A 209 32.52 -29.95 -23.52
CA GLY A 209 32.78 -29.86 -22.07
C GLY A 209 31.99 -28.71 -21.40
N PRO A 210 32.11 -28.57 -20.07
CA PRO A 210 31.40 -27.53 -19.33
C PRO A 210 31.95 -26.14 -19.69
N ALA A 211 31.04 -25.20 -19.99
CA ALA A 211 31.42 -23.80 -20.19
C ALA A 211 31.57 -23.08 -18.85
N ILE A 212 32.45 -22.08 -18.81
CA ILE A 212 32.73 -21.30 -17.60
C ILE A 212 32.22 -19.88 -17.79
N HIS A 213 31.33 -19.46 -16.88
CA HIS A 213 30.67 -18.17 -16.88
C HIS A 213 31.16 -17.34 -15.69
N TYR A 214 31.49 -16.07 -15.92
CA TYR A 214 32.03 -15.17 -14.91
C TYR A 214 31.07 -14.02 -14.64
N GLY A 215 30.45 -13.98 -13.46
CA GLY A 215 29.45 -12.97 -13.19
C GLY A 215 28.87 -13.03 -11.79
N LEU A 216 27.69 -12.44 -11.65
CA LEU A 216 27.04 -12.29 -10.36
C LEU A 216 26.32 -13.58 -9.94
N ILE A 217 26.53 -14.00 -8.70
CA ILE A 217 25.80 -15.11 -8.08
C ILE A 217 24.76 -14.55 -7.11
N ALA A 218 23.50 -14.95 -7.25
CA ALA A 218 22.43 -14.58 -6.34
C ALA A 218 22.35 -15.58 -5.18
N SER A 219 22.48 -15.07 -3.96
CA SER A 219 22.50 -15.86 -2.73
C SER A 219 21.32 -15.49 -1.84
N GLY A 220 20.69 -16.45 -1.18
CA GLY A 220 19.59 -16.15 -0.24
C GLY A 220 19.19 -17.33 0.61
N ASN A 221 18.29 -17.12 1.56
CA ASN A 221 17.82 -18.16 2.48
C ASN A 221 16.66 -19.00 1.91
N GLN A 222 16.32 -18.85 0.62
CA GLN A 222 15.20 -19.54 -0.01
C GLN A 222 15.66 -20.40 -1.20
N VAL A 223 15.13 -21.63 -1.31
CA VAL A 223 15.30 -22.45 -2.51
C VAL A 223 14.41 -21.91 -3.63
N ILE A 224 15.00 -21.59 -4.78
CA ILE A 224 14.24 -21.13 -5.95
C ILE A 224 13.84 -22.34 -6.82
N LYS A 225 12.54 -22.48 -7.05
CA LYS A 225 11.90 -23.51 -7.92
C LYS A 225 10.85 -22.89 -8.85
N ASP A 226 11.00 -21.62 -9.17
CA ASP A 226 10.06 -20.87 -9.99
C ASP A 226 10.82 -20.13 -11.11
N GLY A 227 10.52 -20.51 -12.35
CA GLY A 227 11.14 -19.94 -13.54
C GLY A 227 10.89 -18.43 -13.67
N LEU A 228 9.75 -17.92 -13.17
CA LEU A 228 9.47 -16.48 -13.18
C LEU A 228 10.37 -15.73 -12.18
N MET A 229 10.51 -16.25 -10.96
CA MET A 229 11.42 -15.69 -9.97
C MET A 229 12.88 -15.73 -10.43
N ARG A 230 13.31 -16.84 -11.05
CA ARG A 230 14.63 -16.97 -11.67
C ARG A 230 14.89 -15.89 -12.71
N ASP A 231 13.96 -15.72 -13.66
CA ASP A 231 14.10 -14.74 -14.73
C ASP A 231 14.07 -13.30 -14.18
N ARG A 232 13.32 -13.06 -13.10
CA ARG A 232 13.36 -11.77 -12.39
C ARG A 232 14.74 -11.50 -11.77
N LEU A 233 15.40 -12.49 -11.17
CA LEU A 233 16.76 -12.30 -10.64
C LEU A 233 17.78 -11.97 -11.74
N ARG A 234 17.57 -12.49 -12.96
CA ARG A 234 18.34 -12.08 -14.12
C ARG A 234 18.11 -10.61 -14.46
N GLN A 235 16.85 -10.18 -14.52
CA GLN A 235 16.48 -8.81 -14.88
C GLN A 235 16.94 -7.79 -13.85
N ASP A 236 16.75 -8.09 -12.56
CA ASP A 236 17.03 -7.16 -11.46
C ASP A 236 18.53 -7.00 -11.18
N PHE A 237 19.31 -8.08 -11.34
CA PHE A 237 20.70 -8.12 -10.90
C PHE A 237 21.71 -8.53 -11.96
N GLY A 238 21.29 -9.09 -13.09
CA GLY A 238 22.20 -9.75 -14.03
C GLY A 238 22.84 -11.00 -13.43
N ALA A 239 22.15 -11.72 -12.54
CA ALA A 239 22.66 -12.95 -11.94
C ALA A 239 22.77 -14.08 -12.98
N TYR A 240 23.77 -14.95 -12.83
CA TYR A 240 24.01 -16.13 -13.68
C TYR A 240 23.61 -17.44 -12.99
N CYS A 241 23.66 -17.48 -11.65
CA CYS A 241 23.16 -18.62 -10.89
C CYS A 241 22.62 -18.21 -9.53
N VAL A 242 21.89 -19.13 -8.91
CA VAL A 242 21.35 -19.03 -7.55
C VAL A 242 21.89 -20.13 -6.64
N GLU A 243 22.15 -19.78 -5.40
CA GLU A 243 22.61 -20.68 -4.32
C GLU A 243 22.19 -20.13 -2.94
N MET A 244 22.48 -20.83 -1.83
CA MET A 244 21.88 -20.49 -0.53
C MET A 244 22.84 -20.09 0.60
N GLU A 245 24.16 -20.19 0.44
CA GLU A 245 25.08 -20.06 1.56
C GLU A 245 26.13 -18.94 1.45
N ALA A 246 26.40 -18.41 0.27
CA ALA A 246 27.43 -17.39 0.05
C ALA A 246 27.24 -16.11 0.86
N ALA A 247 26.00 -15.64 0.98
CA ALA A 247 25.70 -14.34 1.57
C ALA A 247 26.13 -14.26 3.05
N GLY A 248 26.15 -15.39 3.77
CA GLY A 248 26.69 -15.45 5.13
C GLY A 248 28.22 -15.30 5.17
N LEU A 249 28.90 -15.80 4.14
CA LEU A 249 30.37 -15.85 4.08
C LEU A 249 31.00 -14.54 3.63
N MET A 250 30.49 -13.91 2.58
CA MET A 250 31.23 -12.87 1.85
C MET A 250 31.78 -11.76 2.75
N ASN A 251 31.07 -11.37 3.80
CA ASN A 251 31.51 -10.29 4.70
C ASN A 251 32.53 -10.72 5.77
N HIS A 252 32.59 -12.00 6.11
CA HIS A 252 33.36 -12.52 7.25
C HIS A 252 34.42 -13.54 6.85
N TYR A 253 34.37 -14.03 5.62
CA TYR A 253 35.25 -15.05 5.10
C TYR A 253 35.72 -14.62 3.69
N PRO A 254 36.99 -14.21 3.54
CA PRO A 254 37.50 -13.73 2.26
C PRO A 254 37.58 -14.86 1.24
N CYS A 255 36.56 -15.03 0.41
CA CYS A 255 36.47 -16.15 -0.53
C CYS A 255 36.03 -15.75 -1.94
N ILE A 256 36.20 -16.70 -2.87
CA ILE A 256 35.55 -16.70 -4.19
C ILE A 256 34.57 -17.87 -4.25
N LEU A 257 33.46 -17.66 -4.96
CA LEU A 257 32.46 -18.68 -5.18
C LEU A 257 32.60 -19.35 -6.53
N ILE A 258 32.43 -20.67 -6.51
CA ILE A 258 32.43 -21.53 -7.70
C ILE A 258 31.20 -22.46 -7.60
N ARG A 259 30.31 -22.39 -8.59
CA ARG A 259 29.07 -23.15 -8.64
C ARG A 259 28.98 -23.98 -9.91
N GLY A 260 28.84 -25.28 -9.76
CA GLY A 260 28.45 -26.16 -10.86
C GLY A 260 26.93 -26.11 -11.03
N ILE A 261 26.46 -25.99 -12.28
CA ILE A 261 25.04 -25.87 -12.55
C ILE A 261 24.38 -27.24 -12.55
N SER A 262 23.51 -27.47 -11.56
CA SER A 262 22.83 -28.76 -11.35
C SER A 262 21.34 -28.76 -11.74
N ASP A 263 20.73 -27.58 -11.83
CA ASP A 263 19.34 -27.38 -12.22
C ASP A 263 19.15 -25.96 -12.81
N TYR A 264 17.95 -25.64 -13.28
CA TYR A 264 17.60 -24.31 -13.81
C TYR A 264 16.72 -23.48 -12.89
N ALA A 265 16.79 -23.70 -11.57
CA ALA A 265 16.04 -22.97 -10.54
C ALA A 265 14.52 -22.84 -10.83
N ASP A 266 13.94 -23.87 -11.46
CA ASP A 266 12.54 -23.93 -11.86
C ASP A 266 11.83 -25.16 -11.26
N SER A 267 10.58 -25.38 -11.66
CA SER A 267 9.74 -26.46 -11.14
C SER A 267 10.19 -27.86 -11.58
N HIS A 268 11.08 -27.98 -12.56
CA HIS A 268 11.56 -29.26 -13.12
C HIS A 268 12.91 -29.69 -12.52
N LYS A 269 13.36 -29.04 -11.43
CA LYS A 269 14.56 -29.40 -10.68
C LYS A 269 14.58 -30.89 -10.30
N ASN A 270 15.64 -31.58 -10.70
CA ASN A 270 15.95 -32.96 -10.34
C ASN A 270 17.41 -33.09 -9.88
N ASN A 271 17.77 -34.22 -9.29
CA ASN A 271 19.10 -34.40 -8.69
C ASN A 271 20.12 -35.08 -9.62
N THR A 272 19.77 -35.36 -10.89
CA THR A 272 20.59 -36.20 -11.78
C THR A 272 21.95 -35.56 -12.12
N TRP A 273 22.00 -34.23 -12.19
CA TRP A 273 23.21 -33.48 -12.52
C TRP A 273 24.05 -33.09 -11.30
N GLN A 274 23.61 -33.34 -10.07
CA GLN A 274 24.29 -32.85 -8.85
C GLN A 274 25.73 -33.37 -8.74
N GLY A 275 25.96 -34.66 -8.98
CA GLY A 275 27.29 -35.25 -8.94
C GLY A 275 28.22 -34.61 -9.98
N TYR A 276 27.83 -34.62 -11.26
CA TYR A 276 28.65 -34.03 -12.32
C TYR A 276 28.92 -32.53 -12.10
N ALA A 277 27.90 -31.76 -11.70
CA ALA A 277 28.04 -30.34 -11.40
C ALA A 277 29.02 -30.09 -10.24
N ALA A 278 28.96 -30.88 -9.17
CA ALA A 278 29.90 -30.81 -8.06
C ALA A 278 31.33 -31.15 -8.49
N ALA A 279 31.51 -32.20 -9.31
CA ALA A 279 32.81 -32.54 -9.88
C ALA A 279 33.38 -31.44 -10.78
N ALA A 280 32.55 -30.83 -11.62
CA ALA A 280 32.95 -29.72 -12.48
C ALA A 280 33.40 -28.50 -11.67
N ALA A 281 32.63 -28.11 -10.65
CA ALA A 281 32.99 -27.03 -9.74
C ALA A 281 34.30 -27.30 -8.98
N ALA A 282 34.47 -28.52 -8.46
CA ALA A 282 35.68 -28.93 -7.75
C ALA A 282 36.92 -28.99 -8.66
N ALA A 283 36.76 -29.49 -9.89
CA ALA A 283 37.81 -29.51 -10.90
C ALA A 283 38.27 -28.10 -11.27
N TYR A 284 37.34 -27.14 -11.40
CA TYR A 284 37.69 -25.74 -11.65
C TYR A 284 38.39 -25.11 -10.45
N ALA A 285 37.96 -25.42 -9.22
CA ALA A 285 38.63 -24.96 -8.01
C ALA A 285 40.08 -25.47 -7.93
N LYS A 286 40.33 -26.73 -8.30
CA LYS A 286 41.69 -27.27 -8.47
C LYS A 286 42.49 -26.48 -9.51
N GLU A 287 41.93 -26.27 -10.69
CA GLU A 287 42.58 -25.52 -11.77
C GLU A 287 42.92 -24.07 -11.36
N LEU A 288 42.03 -23.42 -10.59
CA LEU A 288 42.26 -22.08 -10.05
C LEU A 288 43.46 -22.06 -9.09
N LEU A 289 43.53 -23.01 -8.14
CA LEU A 289 44.61 -23.08 -7.17
C LEU A 289 45.98 -23.31 -7.81
N GLU A 290 46.06 -24.07 -8.91
CA GLU A 290 47.31 -24.24 -9.68
C GLU A 290 47.85 -22.92 -10.28
N VAL A 291 46.98 -21.92 -10.49
CA VAL A 291 47.36 -20.62 -11.07
C VAL A 291 47.68 -19.58 -10.00
N VAL A 292 47.22 -19.79 -8.76
CA VAL A 292 47.49 -18.90 -7.61
C VAL A 292 48.95 -19.02 -7.17
N PRO A 293 49.77 -17.93 -7.22
CA PRO A 293 51.17 -18.01 -6.81
C PRO A 293 51.34 -18.05 -5.30
N VAL A 294 52.07 -19.04 -4.77
CA VAL A 294 52.34 -19.21 -3.32
C VAL A 294 52.97 -17.96 -2.70
N SER A 295 53.86 -17.27 -3.42
CA SER A 295 54.50 -16.02 -2.96
C SER A 295 53.49 -14.89 -2.71
N GLN A 296 52.42 -14.81 -3.50
CA GLN A 296 51.35 -13.83 -3.32
C GLN A 296 50.40 -14.23 -2.18
N VAL A 297 50.19 -15.53 -1.97
CA VAL A 297 49.41 -16.03 -0.81
C VAL A 297 50.10 -15.66 0.50
N ALA A 298 51.42 -15.84 0.59
CA ALA A 298 52.19 -15.47 1.78
C ALA A 298 52.11 -13.96 2.12
N GLN A 299 52.04 -13.11 1.09
CA GLN A 299 51.87 -11.65 1.22
C GLN A 299 50.43 -11.23 1.53
N THR A 300 49.45 -12.11 1.31
CA THR A 300 48.05 -11.84 1.61
C THR A 300 47.84 -11.88 3.13
N LYS A 301 47.09 -10.93 3.67
CA LYS A 301 46.77 -10.90 5.11
C LYS A 301 46.08 -12.21 5.52
N LYS A 302 46.34 -12.68 6.75
CA LYS A 302 45.57 -13.80 7.33
C LYS A 302 44.08 -13.49 7.25
N ALA A 303 43.22 -14.47 7.00
CA ALA A 303 41.78 -14.25 6.96
C ALA A 303 41.25 -13.82 8.33
N GLN A 304 41.83 -14.34 9.42
CA GLN A 304 41.62 -13.84 10.79
C GLN A 304 42.12 -12.39 10.95
N ASN A 305 43.29 -12.07 10.37
CA ASN A 305 43.78 -10.75 9.92
C ASN A 305 42.71 -9.82 9.35
N VAL A 306 41.96 -10.29 8.37
CA VAL A 306 40.91 -9.50 7.69
C VAL A 306 39.72 -9.26 8.61
N LEU A 307 39.44 -10.20 9.52
CA LEU A 307 38.50 -10.00 10.64
C LEU A 307 39.06 -9.08 11.75
N SER A 308 40.39 -8.94 11.87
CA SER A 308 41.08 -8.17 12.93
C SER A 308 41.98 -7.01 12.43
N THR A 309 41.81 -6.53 11.18
CA THR A 309 42.63 -5.47 10.57
C THR A 309 42.25 -4.06 10.99
N TRP A 310 41.34 -3.98 11.93
CA TRP A 310 40.97 -2.80 12.66
C TRP A 310 41.51 -3.06 14.04
N ASP A 311 42.32 -2.16 14.61
CA ASP A 311 42.79 -2.34 15.99
C ASP A 311 41.54 -2.46 16.88
N GLN A 312 41.13 -3.70 17.20
CA GLN A 312 39.84 -3.98 17.86
C GLN A 312 39.77 -3.28 19.22
N ARG A 313 40.93 -2.91 19.76
CA ARG A 313 41.10 -2.08 20.96
C ARG A 313 40.43 -0.71 20.86
N PHE A 314 40.35 -0.14 19.65
CA PHE A 314 39.79 1.21 19.45
C PHE A 314 38.51 1.25 18.62
N ARG A 315 38.02 0.08 18.16
CA ARG A 315 36.85 0.03 17.29
C ARG A 315 35.55 0.12 18.08
N VAL A 316 34.72 1.08 17.73
CA VAL A 316 33.36 1.22 18.29
C VAL A 316 32.33 1.11 17.17
N SER A 317 31.36 0.21 17.32
CA SER A 317 30.30 0.01 16.33
C SER A 317 29.46 1.28 16.18
N PHE A 318 29.43 1.84 14.98
CA PHE A 318 28.58 3.00 14.68
C PHE A 318 27.14 2.55 14.44
N ASP A 319 26.27 2.83 15.41
CA ASP A 319 24.86 2.47 15.34
C ASP A 319 24.08 3.44 14.46
N LEU A 320 23.83 3.02 13.21
CA LEU A 320 23.07 3.76 12.21
C LEU A 320 21.59 3.97 12.59
N SER A 321 21.05 3.21 13.55
CA SER A 321 19.65 3.33 13.98
C SER A 321 19.41 4.60 14.80
N LYS A 322 20.42 5.09 15.52
CA LYS A 322 20.35 6.31 16.35
C LYS A 322 20.29 7.60 15.53
N PHE A 323 20.66 7.56 14.26
CA PHE A 323 20.80 8.74 13.40
C PHE A 323 20.08 8.53 12.05
N PRO A 324 18.76 8.78 11.96
CA PRO A 324 17.97 8.52 10.75
C PRO A 324 18.46 9.35 9.56
N ALA A 325 18.71 8.69 8.43
CA ALA A 325 19.00 9.34 7.15
C ALA A 325 17.71 9.60 6.38
N ILE A 326 17.70 10.69 5.61
CA ILE A 326 16.60 11.03 4.70
C ILE A 326 16.77 10.24 3.40
N ASP A 327 15.73 9.52 2.97
CA ASP A 327 15.73 8.66 1.77
C ASP A 327 15.94 9.44 0.46
N ASN A 328 15.57 10.73 0.43
CA ASN A 328 15.66 11.64 -0.72
C ASN A 328 16.71 12.75 -0.53
N TYR A 329 17.97 12.39 -0.29
CA TYR A 329 19.08 13.34 -0.22
C TYR A 329 19.53 13.79 -1.63
N VAL A 330 19.46 15.09 -1.94
CA VAL A 330 19.73 15.65 -3.28
C VAL A 330 20.79 16.77 -3.23
N GLY A 331 21.75 16.75 -4.17
CA GLY A 331 22.46 17.95 -4.63
C GLY A 331 23.56 18.56 -3.74
N ARG A 332 24.44 17.75 -3.12
CA ARG A 332 25.58 18.25 -2.29
C ARG A 332 26.86 17.40 -2.39
N THR A 333 27.10 16.81 -3.55
CA THR A 333 28.25 15.92 -3.81
C THR A 333 29.59 16.66 -3.73
N ASP A 334 29.59 17.93 -4.11
CA ASP A 334 30.69 18.88 -3.99
C ASP A 334 31.16 19.07 -2.54
N ILE A 335 30.23 19.31 -1.60
CA ILE A 335 30.56 19.49 -0.19
C ILE A 335 31.01 18.17 0.45
N LEU A 336 30.38 17.04 0.09
CA LEU A 336 30.79 15.71 0.55
C LEU A 336 32.18 15.33 0.05
N HIS A 337 32.51 15.66 -1.20
CA HIS A 337 33.84 15.42 -1.77
C HIS A 337 34.91 16.26 -1.06
N ARG A 338 34.61 17.53 -0.75
CA ARG A 338 35.49 18.36 0.08
C ARG A 338 35.71 17.78 1.47
N LEU A 339 34.65 17.36 2.16
CA LEU A 339 34.78 16.69 3.46
C LEU A 339 35.66 15.43 3.39
N ALA A 340 35.56 14.66 2.30
CA ALA A 340 36.35 13.44 2.12
C ALA A 340 37.85 13.72 1.94
N ILE A 341 38.20 14.82 1.26
CA ILE A 341 39.59 15.27 1.11
C ILE A 341 40.14 15.76 2.45
N GLU A 342 39.39 16.62 3.14
CA GLU A 342 39.89 17.29 4.36
C GLU A 342 39.96 16.36 5.57
N LEU A 343 39.07 15.37 5.67
CA LEU A 343 38.92 14.51 6.85
C LEU A 343 39.36 13.06 6.61
N SER A 344 40.06 12.76 5.51
CA SER A 344 40.49 11.38 5.24
C SER A 344 41.35 10.84 6.40
N PRO A 345 41.07 9.64 6.95
CA PRO A 345 41.88 9.04 8.00
C PRO A 345 43.33 8.88 7.55
N SER A 346 44.28 9.28 8.38
CA SER A 346 45.71 9.16 8.11
C SER A 346 46.47 9.05 9.42
N LYS A 347 47.58 8.32 9.46
CA LYS A 347 48.50 8.28 10.61
C LYS A 347 49.27 9.59 10.88
N SER A 348 48.77 10.70 10.33
CA SER A 348 49.33 12.04 10.53
C SER A 348 49.11 12.48 11.98
N PRO A 349 50.10 13.09 12.63
CA PRO A 349 50.00 13.57 14.01
C PRO A 349 49.32 14.94 14.10
N LEU A 350 48.40 15.27 13.18
CA LEU A 350 47.72 16.58 13.13
C LEU A 350 46.21 16.39 13.13
N ARG A 351 45.52 17.12 14.02
CA ARG A 351 44.07 17.10 14.11
C ARG A 351 43.44 17.85 12.94
N LYS A 352 42.39 17.26 12.37
CA LYS A 352 41.65 17.82 11.24
C LYS A 352 40.30 18.32 11.73
N VAL A 353 39.99 19.60 11.51
CA VAL A 353 38.73 20.21 11.94
C VAL A 353 38.04 20.86 10.75
N THR A 354 36.76 20.52 10.54
CA THR A 354 35.92 21.14 9.51
C THR A 354 34.63 21.67 10.11
N VAL A 355 34.26 22.89 9.75
CA VAL A 355 33.10 23.63 10.29
C VAL A 355 32.06 23.81 9.20
N LEU A 356 30.92 23.15 9.36
CA LEU A 356 29.74 23.27 8.51
C LEU A 356 28.83 24.37 9.07
N HIS A 357 28.73 25.51 8.39
CA HIS A 357 27.92 26.64 8.84
C HIS A 357 26.77 27.01 7.89
N GLY A 358 25.66 27.51 8.44
CA GLY A 358 24.46 27.89 7.68
C GLY A 358 23.19 27.99 8.54
N LEU A 359 22.06 28.39 7.94
CA LEU A 359 20.79 28.60 8.65
C LEU A 359 20.23 27.32 9.32
N GLY A 360 19.37 27.48 10.33
CA GLY A 360 18.67 26.36 10.96
C GLY A 360 17.81 25.58 9.96
N GLY A 361 17.75 24.25 10.08
CA GLY A 361 16.95 23.40 9.18
C GLY A 361 17.53 23.15 7.78
N ILE A 362 18.65 23.78 7.42
CA ILE A 362 19.28 23.65 6.10
C ILE A 362 19.97 22.29 5.85
N GLY A 363 19.88 21.34 6.79
CA GLY A 363 20.40 19.98 6.62
C GLY A 363 21.91 19.83 6.86
N LYS A 364 22.55 20.68 7.68
CA LYS A 364 23.96 20.54 8.08
C LYS A 364 24.21 19.23 8.83
N SER A 365 23.37 18.94 9.82
CA SER A 365 23.43 17.69 10.60
C SER A 365 23.24 16.46 9.70
N GLN A 366 22.33 16.55 8.73
CA GLN A 366 22.09 15.47 7.75
C GLN A 366 23.27 15.28 6.78
N LEU A 367 23.95 16.35 6.38
CA LEU A 367 25.19 16.29 5.59
C LEU A 367 26.32 15.62 6.38
N ALA A 368 26.50 15.96 7.67
CA ALA A 368 27.49 15.33 8.54
C ALA A 368 27.19 13.84 8.79
N ILE A 369 25.92 13.49 9.04
CA ILE A 369 25.47 12.09 9.18
C ILE A 369 25.69 11.32 7.86
N ARG A 370 25.42 11.95 6.71
CA ARG A 370 25.63 11.32 5.40
C ARG A 370 27.11 11.05 5.15
N PHE A 371 27.99 12.00 5.50
CA PHE A 371 29.44 11.80 5.44
C PHE A 371 29.90 10.64 6.32
N ALA A 372 29.44 10.59 7.59
CA ALA A 372 29.72 9.50 8.51
C ALA A 372 29.26 8.14 7.98
N ARG A 373 28.07 8.08 7.35
CA ARG A 373 27.54 6.86 6.73
C ARG A 373 28.38 6.38 5.54
N ILE A 374 28.76 7.30 4.65
CA ILE A 374 29.58 6.97 3.47
C ILE A 374 30.96 6.47 3.90
N ASN A 375 31.55 7.07 4.94
CA ASN A 375 32.90 6.79 5.41
C ASN A 375 32.95 5.94 6.68
N GLN A 376 31.85 5.24 7.03
CA GLN A 376 31.77 4.44 8.26
C GLN A 376 32.83 3.33 8.33
N HIS A 377 33.29 2.89 7.16
CA HIS A 377 34.31 1.85 7.04
C HIS A 377 35.75 2.39 7.06
N SER A 378 35.90 3.72 7.12
CA SER A 378 37.20 4.40 7.06
C SER A 378 37.71 4.84 8.44
N PHE A 379 36.83 5.02 9.43
CA PHE A 379 37.20 5.45 10.80
C PHE A 379 37.06 4.31 11.81
N THR A 380 37.94 4.25 12.82
CA THR A 380 37.89 3.24 13.90
C THR A 380 36.70 3.45 14.85
N ALA A 381 36.36 4.70 15.14
CA ALA A 381 35.21 5.08 15.93
C ALA A 381 34.59 6.38 15.39
N ILE A 382 33.25 6.45 15.38
CA ILE A 382 32.50 7.64 14.99
C ILE A 382 31.53 7.98 16.13
N PHE A 383 31.63 9.19 16.67
CA PHE A 383 30.71 9.67 17.68
C PHE A 383 30.04 10.97 17.26
N ILE A 384 28.73 11.02 17.40
CA ILE A 384 27.92 12.22 17.18
C ILE A 384 27.46 12.74 18.53
N LEU A 385 27.82 13.99 18.81
CA LEU A 385 27.62 14.65 20.09
C LEU A 385 26.62 15.78 19.94
N ASN A 386 25.63 15.85 20.82
CA ASN A 386 24.74 17.00 20.88
C ASN A 386 25.42 18.13 21.66
N ALA A 387 25.79 19.19 20.95
CA ALA A 387 26.55 20.33 21.44
C ALA A 387 25.69 21.60 21.52
N LYS A 388 24.40 21.47 21.88
CA LYS A 388 23.49 22.61 22.06
C LYS A 388 23.94 23.57 23.17
N ASP A 389 24.44 23.04 24.27
CA ASP A 389 24.96 23.76 25.44
C ASP A 389 26.00 22.91 26.19
N LYS A 390 26.78 23.54 27.09
CA LYS A 390 27.86 22.88 27.84
C LYS A 390 27.37 21.63 28.57
N VAL A 391 26.23 21.71 29.25
CA VAL A 391 25.65 20.60 30.03
C VAL A 391 25.26 19.42 29.14
N THR A 392 24.61 19.69 28.00
CA THR A 392 24.18 18.67 27.04
C THR A 392 25.39 18.00 26.38
N LEU A 393 26.42 18.78 26.04
CA LEU A 393 27.66 18.25 25.49
C LEU A 393 28.39 17.36 26.51
N THR A 394 28.53 17.81 27.77
CA THR A 394 29.14 17.02 28.85
C THR A 394 28.42 15.68 29.03
N LYS A 395 27.08 15.68 29.03
CA LYS A 395 26.28 14.44 29.10
C LYS A 395 26.47 13.55 27.86
N SER A 396 26.45 14.13 26.66
CA SER A 396 26.61 13.42 25.40
C SER A 396 27.99 12.76 25.31
N LEU A 397 29.04 13.48 25.69
CA LEU A 397 30.42 12.99 25.69
C LEU A 397 30.64 11.94 26.78
N ALA A 398 30.09 12.14 27.99
CA ALA A 398 30.13 11.14 29.05
C ALA A 398 29.43 9.83 28.67
N SER A 399 28.37 9.87 27.84
CA SER A 399 27.65 8.68 27.37
C SER A 399 28.47 7.76 26.45
N ILE A 400 29.58 8.24 25.90
CA ILE A 400 30.51 7.45 25.10
C ILE A 400 31.32 6.49 25.98
N SER A 401 31.53 6.82 27.26
CA SER A 401 32.35 6.00 28.17
C SER A 401 31.90 4.53 28.26
N THR A 402 30.60 4.25 28.08
CA THR A 402 30.04 2.89 28.09
C THR A 402 30.23 2.13 26.76
N GLN A 403 30.65 2.82 25.70
CA GLN A 403 30.93 2.26 24.37
C GLN A 403 32.43 1.98 24.16
N ILE A 404 33.22 2.42 25.14
CA ILE A 404 34.62 2.12 25.49
C ILE A 404 35.09 0.65 25.49
N PRO A 405 35.86 0.06 24.54
CA PRO A 405 36.37 -1.31 24.73
C PRO A 405 37.36 -1.39 25.90
N GLY A 406 37.12 -2.27 26.89
CA GLY A 406 38.11 -2.61 27.92
C GLY A 406 37.74 -2.47 29.40
N GLU A 407 36.48 -2.27 29.82
CA GLU A 407 36.18 -2.33 31.27
C GLU A 407 34.74 -2.73 31.65
N SER A 408 34.68 -3.49 32.75
CA SER A 408 33.51 -4.00 33.45
C SER A 408 32.69 -2.90 34.10
N ALA A 409 31.37 -3.07 34.10
CA ALA A 409 30.44 -2.23 34.80
C ALA A 409 30.65 -2.28 36.33
N SER A 410 31.34 -1.29 36.89
CA SER A 410 31.20 -0.94 38.30
C SER A 410 31.36 0.56 38.51
N CYS A 411 30.24 1.28 38.48
CA CYS A 411 30.04 2.47 39.32
C CYS A 411 28.56 2.85 39.29
N GLY A 412 27.90 2.66 40.44
CA GLY A 412 26.52 3.09 40.66
C GLY A 412 26.40 4.62 40.79
N ILE A 413 25.35 5.13 40.15
CA ILE A 413 24.47 6.27 40.48
C ILE A 413 25.10 7.60 40.99
N SER A 414 24.99 8.60 40.09
CA SER A 414 24.72 10.05 40.24
C SER A 414 25.52 10.93 41.22
N SER A 415 26.60 11.53 40.73
CA SER A 415 27.07 12.87 41.12
C SER A 415 27.59 13.65 39.91
N GLU A 416 27.60 14.99 39.97
CA GLU A 416 28.13 15.87 38.90
C GLU A 416 29.64 15.65 38.68
N GLY A 417 30.37 15.34 39.76
CA GLY A 417 31.79 14.94 39.71
C GLY A 417 32.07 13.64 38.94
N ASP A 418 31.07 12.77 38.74
CA ASP A 418 31.23 11.56 37.92
C ASP A 418 31.09 11.81 36.41
N LEU A 419 30.40 12.90 36.02
CA LEU A 419 30.28 13.30 34.61
C LEU A 419 31.62 13.82 34.08
N GLU A 420 32.28 14.70 34.83
CA GLU A 420 33.61 15.24 34.48
C GLU A 420 34.64 14.11 34.33
N LYS A 421 34.66 13.16 35.27
CA LYS A 421 35.55 11.99 35.23
C LYS A 421 35.32 11.13 33.99
N ARG A 422 34.06 10.87 33.62
CA ARG A 422 33.72 10.13 32.40
C ARG A 422 34.13 10.87 31.13
N VAL A 423 33.92 12.19 31.09
CA VAL A 423 34.38 13.03 29.98
C VAL A 423 35.91 12.96 29.85
N GLN A 424 36.64 13.14 30.95
CA GLN A 424 38.09 13.12 30.93
C GLN A 424 38.63 11.76 30.50
N ARG A 425 37.98 10.67 30.91
CA ARG A 425 38.30 9.31 30.47
C ARG A 425 38.12 9.11 28.96
N VAL A 426 37.02 9.60 28.38
CA VAL A 426 36.81 9.56 26.91
C VAL A 426 37.88 10.37 26.20
N LYS A 427 38.20 11.57 26.69
CA LYS A 427 39.28 12.41 26.13
C LYS A 427 40.64 11.72 26.20
N GLN A 428 40.96 11.04 27.30
CA GLN A 428 42.19 10.26 27.47
C GLN A 428 42.26 9.12 26.45
N TRP A 429 41.19 8.35 26.29
CA TRP A 429 41.13 7.26 25.31
C TRP A 429 41.30 7.75 23.87
N LEU A 430 40.67 8.88 23.51
CA LEU A 430 40.84 9.52 22.22
C LEU A 430 42.25 10.11 22.02
N SER A 431 43.01 10.32 23.10
CA SER A 431 44.36 10.89 23.08
C SER A 431 45.47 9.84 23.12
N ILE A 432 45.12 8.54 23.07
CA ILE A 432 46.09 7.45 22.95
C ILE A 432 46.82 7.60 21.60
N PRO A 433 48.17 7.62 21.56
CA PRO A 433 48.92 7.89 20.32
C PRO A 433 48.57 6.97 19.14
N GLU A 434 48.21 5.72 19.42
CA GLU A 434 47.80 4.73 18.42
C GLU A 434 46.34 4.93 17.94
N ASN A 435 45.52 5.69 18.68
CA ASN A 435 44.11 5.94 18.41
C ASN A 435 43.91 7.24 17.62
N SER A 436 44.36 7.28 16.36
CA SER A 436 44.35 8.49 15.50
C SER A 436 43.25 8.53 14.44
N GLU A 437 42.52 7.42 14.24
CA GLU A 437 41.59 7.23 13.12
C GLU A 437 40.10 7.37 13.52
N TRP A 438 39.80 8.13 14.57
CA TRP A 438 38.44 8.41 15.02
C TRP A 438 37.85 9.71 14.42
N LEU A 439 36.51 9.80 14.42
CA LEU A 439 35.73 10.97 14.00
C LEU A 439 34.78 11.43 15.11
N LEU A 440 34.89 12.69 15.52
CA LEU A 440 33.95 13.37 16.40
C LEU A 440 33.09 14.36 15.61
N ILE A 441 31.77 14.31 15.79
CA ILE A 441 30.83 15.25 15.17
C ILE A 441 30.12 16.02 16.28
N PHE A 442 30.40 17.31 16.42
CA PHE A 442 29.68 18.22 17.32
C PHE A 442 28.48 18.82 16.58
N ASP A 443 27.27 18.37 16.92
CA ASP A 443 26.01 18.80 16.31
C ASP A 443 25.35 19.95 17.11
N ASN A 444 24.86 20.98 16.42
CA ASN A 444 24.14 22.13 17.00
C ASN A 444 24.94 23.09 17.90
N VAL A 445 26.18 23.44 17.53
CA VAL A 445 27.00 24.43 18.26
C VAL A 445 26.53 25.86 17.95
N ASP A 446 25.38 26.26 18.48
CA ASP A 446 24.68 27.50 18.06
C ASP A 446 24.84 28.68 19.03
N ARG A 447 25.70 28.60 20.06
CA ARG A 447 26.00 29.69 21.01
C ARG A 447 27.51 29.79 21.31
N HIS A 448 28.00 30.98 21.65
CA HIS A 448 29.34 31.15 22.25
C HIS A 448 29.31 30.68 23.70
N TRP A 449 30.34 29.97 24.14
CA TRP A 449 30.47 29.47 25.51
C TRP A 449 31.58 30.26 26.19
N GLU A 450 31.22 31.00 27.24
CA GLU A 450 32.15 31.83 28.01
C GLU A 450 33.13 30.97 28.81
N ILE A 451 34.40 31.38 28.83
CA ILE A 451 35.42 30.87 29.76
C ILE A 451 35.93 32.09 30.53
N ASP A 452 35.78 32.09 31.85
CA ASP A 452 36.40 33.06 32.77
C ASP A 452 36.28 34.54 32.38
N GLY A 453 35.12 34.95 31.83
CA GLY A 453 34.83 36.35 31.51
C GLY A 453 35.41 36.88 30.20
N GLU A 454 36.08 36.05 29.40
CA GLU A 454 36.46 36.37 28.01
C GLU A 454 35.62 35.56 27.00
N THR A 455 35.19 36.22 25.92
CA THR A 455 34.51 35.58 24.79
C THR A 455 35.48 34.73 23.97
N GLY A 456 35.89 33.59 24.52
CA GLY A 456 36.75 32.59 23.88
C GLY A 456 35.99 31.42 23.25
N ASN A 457 36.64 30.68 22.36
CA ASN A 457 36.12 29.50 21.66
C ASN A 457 35.92 28.29 22.61
N GLY A 458 34.92 28.37 23.51
CA GLY A 458 34.74 27.42 24.61
C GLY A 458 34.51 25.96 24.24
N ILE A 459 34.18 25.64 22.99
CA ILE A 459 34.09 24.25 22.52
C ILE A 459 35.45 23.53 22.50
N ARG A 460 36.57 24.27 22.42
CA ARG A 460 37.92 23.69 22.44
C ARG A 460 38.23 22.95 23.75
N GLU A 461 37.58 23.31 24.85
CA GLU A 461 37.70 22.61 26.15
C GLU A 461 37.34 21.12 26.04
N PHE A 462 36.47 20.76 25.09
CA PHE A 462 36.00 19.38 24.88
C PHE A 462 36.85 18.59 23.88
N PHE A 463 37.87 19.19 23.28
CA PHE A 463 38.75 18.48 22.36
C PHE A 463 39.73 17.57 23.15
N PRO A 464 40.11 16.39 22.61
CA PRO A 464 41.17 15.57 23.20
C PRO A 464 42.49 16.34 23.38
N SER A 465 43.38 15.88 24.25
CA SER A 465 44.66 16.57 24.47
C SER A 465 45.68 16.29 23.37
N ALA A 466 45.62 15.13 22.71
CA ALA A 466 46.54 14.78 21.62
C ALA A 466 46.10 15.36 20.27
N ASP A 467 47.05 15.87 19.49
CA ASP A 467 46.80 16.57 18.22
C ASP A 467 46.54 15.60 17.04
N HIS A 468 45.62 14.66 17.19
CA HIS A 468 45.21 13.77 16.09
C HIS A 468 43.69 13.56 16.07
N GLY A 469 43.21 12.79 15.08
CA GLY A 469 41.79 12.54 14.86
C GLY A 469 41.09 13.60 14.01
N SER A 470 39.83 13.33 13.69
CA SER A 470 39.01 14.16 12.81
C SER A 470 37.79 14.72 13.54
N ILE A 471 37.46 15.99 13.29
CA ILE A 471 36.34 16.69 13.93
C ILE A 471 35.48 17.40 12.88
N ILE A 472 34.16 17.20 12.96
CA ILE A 472 33.15 18.00 12.26
C ILE A 472 32.37 18.83 13.28
N ILE A 473 32.17 20.10 12.99
CA ILE A 473 31.31 20.99 13.78
C ILE A 473 30.16 21.46 12.90
N THR A 474 28.91 21.37 13.37
CA THR A 474 27.77 22.01 12.71
C THR A 474 27.27 23.20 13.53
N THR A 475 27.08 24.35 12.89
CA THR A 475 26.76 25.61 13.59
C THR A 475 25.99 26.60 12.72
N ARG A 476 25.29 27.54 13.34
CA ARG A 476 24.79 28.78 12.72
C ARG A 476 25.78 29.95 12.81
N LEU A 477 26.83 29.82 13.61
CA LEU A 477 27.76 30.89 13.96
C LEU A 477 28.94 30.93 12.98
N LEU A 478 29.09 32.04 12.28
CA LEU A 478 30.17 32.22 11.31
C LEU A 478 31.56 32.28 11.98
N SER A 479 31.65 32.85 13.18
CA SER A 479 32.89 33.04 13.93
C SER A 479 33.59 31.73 14.33
N LEU A 480 32.86 30.61 14.45
CA LEU A 480 33.47 29.31 14.72
C LEU A 480 34.26 28.75 13.53
N GLY A 481 34.18 29.39 12.35
CA GLY A 481 35.01 29.05 11.19
C GLY A 481 36.51 29.15 11.46
N GLU A 482 36.96 29.93 12.45
CA GLU A 482 38.38 30.04 12.84
C GLU A 482 38.94 28.76 13.49
N LEU A 483 38.08 27.78 13.81
CA LEU A 483 38.48 26.50 14.39
C LEU A 483 39.05 25.50 13.38
N GLY A 484 38.87 25.73 12.07
CA GLY A 484 39.30 24.81 11.03
C GLY A 484 38.85 25.23 9.63
N VAL A 485 38.70 24.27 8.72
CA VAL A 485 38.22 24.54 7.36
C VAL A 485 36.72 24.87 7.39
N SER A 486 36.33 26.07 7.00
CA SER A 486 34.94 26.52 7.00
C SER A 486 34.24 26.23 5.66
N LEU A 487 33.08 25.57 5.70
CA LEU A 487 32.27 25.21 4.53
C LEU A 487 30.82 25.72 4.65
N PRO A 488 30.36 26.62 3.75
CA PRO A 488 28.98 27.13 3.76
C PRO A 488 27.99 26.11 3.16
N VAL A 489 26.82 25.95 3.78
CA VAL A 489 25.71 25.14 3.27
C VAL A 489 24.56 26.06 2.83
N ASP A 490 24.52 26.44 1.54
CA ASP A 490 23.56 27.43 1.02
C ASP A 490 22.44 26.79 0.18
N LEU A 491 21.21 26.78 0.72
CA LEU A 491 19.94 26.50 0.03
C LEU A 491 18.95 27.69 0.16
N SER A 492 19.39 28.77 0.82
CA SER A 492 18.51 29.84 1.31
C SER A 492 17.73 30.49 0.17
N ARG A 493 18.37 30.69 -0.98
CA ARG A 493 17.78 31.37 -2.13
C ARG A 493 16.63 30.60 -2.80
N LEU A 494 16.69 29.27 -2.92
CA LEU A 494 15.60 28.49 -3.53
C LEU A 494 14.42 28.32 -2.57
N VAL A 495 14.69 28.02 -1.30
CA VAL A 495 13.63 27.88 -0.29
C VAL A 495 12.91 29.22 -0.09
N GLN A 496 13.65 30.33 -0.11
CA GLN A 496 13.08 31.67 -0.06
C GLN A 496 12.29 32.03 -1.33
N ARG A 497 12.71 31.56 -2.52
CA ARG A 497 12.00 31.80 -3.79
C ARG A 497 10.77 30.91 -4.00
N LEU A 498 10.71 29.75 -3.34
CA LEU A 498 9.56 28.84 -3.33
C LEU A 498 8.67 29.02 -2.09
N ASP A 499 8.85 30.11 -1.34
CA ASP A 499 8.14 30.45 -0.09
C ASP A 499 8.14 29.33 0.98
N GLY A 500 9.12 28.42 0.93
CA GLY A 500 9.20 27.27 1.82
C GLY A 500 8.09 26.23 1.62
N LEU A 501 7.34 26.27 0.51
CA LEU A 501 6.19 25.39 0.27
C LEU A 501 6.67 23.95 0.00
N PRO A 502 6.32 22.96 0.84
CA PRO A 502 6.86 21.60 0.73
C PRO A 502 6.62 20.94 -0.63
N LEU A 503 5.45 21.16 -1.22
CA LEU A 503 5.09 20.59 -2.52
C LEU A 503 5.90 21.22 -3.67
N ALA A 504 6.14 22.54 -3.63
CA ALA A 504 6.99 23.21 -4.62
C ALA A 504 8.44 22.71 -4.53
N ILE A 505 8.94 22.48 -3.31
CA ILE A 505 10.29 21.96 -3.06
C ILE A 505 10.42 20.53 -3.59
N VAL A 506 9.42 19.66 -3.34
CA VAL A 506 9.42 18.28 -3.84
C VAL A 506 9.47 18.23 -5.36
N ILE A 507 8.72 19.10 -6.04
CA ILE A 507 8.64 19.11 -7.50
C ILE A 507 9.88 19.74 -8.11
N ALA A 508 10.39 20.85 -7.55
CA ALA A 508 11.69 21.41 -7.93
C ALA A 508 12.83 20.37 -7.75
N GLY A 509 12.81 19.63 -6.64
CA GLY A 509 13.77 18.56 -6.38
C GLY A 509 13.66 17.40 -7.37
N ALA A 510 12.44 16.98 -7.73
CA ALA A 510 12.18 15.97 -8.74
C ALA A 510 12.66 16.43 -10.12
N PHE A 511 12.36 17.67 -10.51
CA PHE A 511 12.84 18.28 -11.75
C PHE A 511 14.36 18.28 -11.84
N ILE A 512 15.05 18.78 -10.79
CA ILE A 512 16.51 18.83 -10.71
C ILE A 512 17.10 17.42 -10.86
N LYS A 513 16.53 16.44 -10.17
CA LYS A 513 16.94 15.03 -10.24
C LYS A 513 16.79 14.47 -11.67
N ARG A 514 15.70 14.78 -12.36
CA ARG A 514 15.35 14.23 -13.70
C ARG A 514 16.03 14.91 -14.86
N THR A 515 16.40 16.18 -14.71
CA THR A 515 17.12 16.93 -15.73
C THR A 515 18.63 16.90 -15.52
N GLY A 516 19.09 16.52 -14.32
CA GLY A 516 20.51 16.60 -13.93
C GLY A 516 21.02 18.04 -13.83
N LEU A 517 20.13 19.05 -13.93
CA LEU A 517 20.50 20.45 -13.85
C LEU A 517 20.96 20.80 -12.43
N GLY A 518 22.12 21.42 -12.33
CA GLY A 518 22.61 21.96 -11.06
C GLY A 518 21.65 23.03 -10.50
N PHE A 519 21.68 23.20 -9.18
CA PHE A 519 20.84 24.13 -8.44
C PHE A 519 20.79 25.55 -9.02
N SER A 520 21.96 26.12 -9.38
CA SER A 520 22.04 27.47 -9.94
C SER A 520 21.28 27.60 -11.25
N LYS A 521 21.39 26.59 -12.12
CA LYS A 521 20.79 26.59 -13.45
C LYS A 521 19.27 26.41 -13.40
N TYR A 522 18.76 25.65 -12.42
CA TYR A 522 17.32 25.61 -12.13
C TYR A 522 16.80 26.97 -11.65
N LEU A 523 17.55 27.63 -10.75
CA LEU A 523 17.17 28.94 -10.25
C LEU A 523 17.11 29.98 -11.39
N ASP A 524 18.06 29.95 -12.33
CA ASP A 524 18.05 30.83 -13.51
C ASP A 524 16.82 30.60 -14.39
N LEU A 525 16.43 29.33 -14.60
CA LEU A 525 15.21 28.97 -15.35
C LEU A 525 13.95 29.44 -14.64
N TYR A 526 13.91 29.30 -13.31
CA TYR A 526 12.83 29.78 -12.47
C TYR A 526 12.69 31.31 -12.55
N GLU A 527 13.80 32.04 -12.39
CA GLU A 527 13.82 33.50 -12.46
C GLU A 527 13.41 34.01 -13.86
N ARG A 528 13.78 33.33 -14.95
CA ARG A 528 13.33 33.69 -16.31
C ARG A 528 11.83 33.45 -16.49
N SER A 529 11.36 32.27 -16.13
CA SER A 529 9.95 31.87 -16.26
C SER A 529 9.03 32.75 -15.39
N TRP A 530 9.55 33.26 -14.26
CA TRP A 530 8.85 34.21 -13.39
C TRP A 530 8.41 35.46 -14.14
N TRP A 531 9.30 36.04 -14.94
CA TRP A 531 9.03 37.24 -15.73
C TRP A 531 8.06 37.00 -16.88
N ASP A 532 8.15 35.83 -17.52
CA ASP A 532 7.24 35.45 -18.61
C ASP A 532 5.82 35.20 -18.10
N LEU A 533 5.66 34.54 -16.95
CA LEU A 533 4.36 34.30 -16.33
C LEU A 533 3.65 35.61 -15.93
N HIS A 534 4.40 36.56 -15.37
CA HIS A 534 3.91 37.88 -14.98
C HIS A 534 3.46 38.75 -16.18
N ARG A 535 3.99 38.49 -17.38
CA ARG A 535 3.53 39.14 -18.62
C ARG A 535 2.27 38.48 -19.19
N SER A 536 2.11 37.18 -19.01
CA SER A 536 1.09 36.34 -19.66
C SER A 536 -0.24 36.27 -18.89
N PHE A 537 -0.20 36.25 -17.55
CA PHE A 537 -1.38 35.96 -16.73
C PHE A 537 -1.71 37.11 -15.75
N ARG A 538 -2.42 38.15 -16.24
CA ARG A 538 -2.85 39.29 -15.40
C ARG A 538 -3.92 38.92 -14.34
N SER A 539 -4.56 37.75 -14.43
CA SER A 539 -5.68 37.34 -13.57
C SER A 539 -5.32 36.45 -12.37
N LEU A 540 -4.06 36.02 -12.21
CA LEU A 540 -3.65 35.11 -11.12
C LEU A 540 -3.41 35.78 -9.77
N ARG A 541 -3.75 37.06 -9.60
CA ARG A 541 -3.56 37.87 -8.37
C ARG A 541 -4.30 37.35 -7.13
N HIS A 542 -5.02 36.23 -7.21
CA HIS A 542 -5.81 35.67 -6.10
C HIS A 542 -5.37 34.26 -5.67
N TYR A 543 -4.37 33.66 -6.32
CA TYR A 543 -3.74 32.43 -5.83
C TYR A 543 -2.58 32.80 -4.90
N ALA A 544 -2.72 32.48 -3.61
CA ALA A 544 -1.78 32.86 -2.55
C ALA A 544 -0.36 32.25 -2.67
N HIS A 545 -0.06 31.48 -3.72
CA HIS A 545 1.15 30.65 -3.83
C HIS A 545 1.72 30.61 -5.26
N GLU A 546 2.18 31.75 -5.77
CA GLU A 546 2.75 31.90 -7.13
C GLU A 546 3.94 30.94 -7.39
N GLY A 547 4.76 30.67 -6.37
CA GLY A 547 5.93 29.78 -6.50
C GLY A 547 5.59 28.31 -6.79
N ILE A 548 4.40 27.84 -6.40
CA ILE A 548 3.92 26.50 -6.73
C ILE A 548 3.58 26.40 -8.23
N LEU A 549 2.86 27.41 -8.75
CA LEU A 549 2.39 27.44 -10.14
C LEU A 549 3.57 27.49 -11.12
N LEU A 550 4.61 28.25 -10.78
CA LEU A 550 5.84 28.32 -11.56
C LEU A 550 6.64 27.02 -11.56
N ALA A 551 6.79 26.36 -10.41
CA ALA A 551 7.46 25.06 -10.34
C ALA A 551 6.74 24.02 -11.23
N TRP A 552 5.40 24.10 -11.31
CA TRP A 552 4.60 23.24 -12.19
C TRP A 552 4.71 23.61 -13.65
N SER A 553 4.64 24.89 -14.00
CA SER A 553 4.76 25.33 -15.39
C SER A 553 6.09 24.87 -15.98
N ILE A 554 7.20 25.07 -15.25
CA ILE A 554 8.54 24.67 -15.70
C ILE A 554 8.62 23.15 -15.87
N SER A 555 8.04 22.40 -14.93
CA SER A 555 8.00 20.93 -15.00
C SER A 555 7.12 20.44 -16.14
N TYR A 556 5.96 21.07 -16.37
CA TYR A 556 5.04 20.76 -17.45
C TYR A 556 5.67 21.02 -18.81
N ASP A 557 6.33 22.16 -19.00
CA ASP A 557 7.01 22.50 -20.26
C ASP A 557 8.10 21.48 -20.61
N GLU A 558 8.84 21.00 -19.60
CA GLU A 558 9.84 19.95 -19.78
C GLU A 558 9.19 18.59 -20.08
N ILE A 559 8.11 18.23 -19.39
CA ILE A 559 7.34 17.01 -19.68
C ILE A 559 6.78 17.07 -21.09
N PHE A 560 6.22 18.20 -21.52
CA PHE A 560 5.66 18.39 -22.86
C PHE A 560 6.73 18.20 -23.95
N LYS A 561 7.95 18.72 -23.73
CA LYS A 561 9.08 18.49 -24.64
C LYS A 561 9.51 17.03 -24.72
N ARG A 562 9.48 16.30 -23.59
CA ARG A 562 9.89 14.89 -23.53
C ARG A 562 8.83 13.93 -24.06
N SER A 563 7.58 14.18 -23.68
CA SER A 563 6.42 13.35 -24.02
C SER A 563 5.15 14.22 -24.04
N PRO A 564 4.73 14.66 -25.23
CA PRO A 564 3.44 15.34 -25.40
C PRO A 564 2.27 14.49 -24.87
N LEU A 565 2.34 13.16 -25.00
CA LEU A 565 1.33 12.23 -24.49
C LEU A 565 1.19 12.30 -22.97
N ALA A 566 2.30 12.38 -22.23
CA ALA A 566 2.27 12.49 -20.77
C ALA A 566 1.70 13.83 -20.32
N ALA A 567 2.09 14.92 -20.98
CA ALA A 567 1.56 16.25 -20.70
C ALA A 567 0.04 16.32 -20.92
N GLU A 568 -0.46 15.71 -22.00
CA GLU A 568 -1.89 15.63 -22.26
C GLU A 568 -2.63 14.75 -21.27
N LEU A 569 -2.05 13.60 -20.92
CA LEU A 569 -2.60 12.73 -19.91
C LEU A 569 -2.74 13.47 -18.57
N LEU A 570 -1.74 14.25 -18.15
CA LEU A 570 -1.79 15.03 -16.91
C LEU A 570 -3.02 15.97 -16.87
N ILE A 571 -3.28 16.70 -17.95
CA ILE A 571 -4.44 17.59 -18.02
C ILE A 571 -5.74 16.79 -18.00
N PHE A 572 -5.82 15.68 -18.74
CA PHE A 572 -7.01 14.84 -18.76
C PHE A 572 -7.33 14.22 -17.39
N LEU A 573 -6.32 13.71 -16.66
CA LEU A 573 -6.46 13.17 -15.31
C LEU A 573 -7.05 14.19 -14.34
N ALA A 574 -6.81 15.48 -14.58
CA ALA A 574 -7.36 16.54 -13.76
C ALA A 574 -8.89 16.57 -13.78
N PHE A 575 -9.60 15.94 -14.73
CA PHE A 575 -11.07 15.95 -14.77
C PHE A 575 -11.74 14.84 -13.93
N PHE A 576 -10.97 13.91 -13.40
CA PHE A 576 -11.45 12.90 -12.44
C PHE A 576 -11.43 13.42 -10.99
N ASP A 577 -12.02 12.66 -10.05
CA ASP A 577 -11.65 12.80 -8.63
C ASP A 577 -10.13 12.65 -8.45
N ASN A 578 -9.56 13.43 -7.54
CA ASN A 578 -8.11 13.54 -7.39
C ASN A 578 -7.47 12.33 -6.69
N LYS A 579 -8.28 11.35 -6.26
CA LYS A 579 -7.83 10.10 -5.68
C LYS A 579 -8.39 8.92 -6.46
N TYR A 580 -7.75 7.77 -6.28
CA TYR A 580 -8.23 6.49 -6.79
C TYR A 580 -8.43 6.45 -8.31
N ILE A 581 -7.54 7.06 -9.10
CA ILE A 581 -7.57 6.94 -10.56
C ILE A 581 -6.83 5.65 -10.97
N TRP A 582 -7.34 4.86 -11.91
CA TRP A 582 -6.70 3.61 -12.36
C TRP A 582 -6.85 3.41 -13.87
N PHE A 583 -6.06 2.51 -14.44
CA PHE A 583 -5.99 2.27 -15.89
C PHE A 583 -7.36 2.09 -16.54
N GLU A 584 -8.20 1.17 -16.05
CA GLU A 584 -9.50 0.91 -16.70
C GLU A 584 -10.47 2.09 -16.61
N LEU A 585 -10.36 2.94 -15.58
CA LEU A 585 -11.13 4.18 -15.53
C LEU A 585 -10.70 5.19 -16.60
N ILE A 586 -9.47 5.11 -17.12
CA ILE A 586 -9.00 6.02 -18.17
C ILE A 586 -9.25 5.38 -19.53
N LYS A 587 -8.96 4.09 -19.68
CA LYS A 587 -9.18 3.33 -20.92
C LYS A 587 -10.59 3.48 -21.46
N ASN A 588 -11.57 3.40 -20.58
CA ASN A 588 -12.98 3.49 -20.96
C ASN A 588 -13.41 4.87 -21.49
N ALA A 589 -12.61 5.91 -21.32
CA ALA A 589 -12.85 7.20 -21.97
C ALA A 589 -12.69 7.13 -23.50
N ALA A 590 -11.93 6.16 -24.00
CA ALA A 590 -11.76 5.90 -25.42
C ALA A 590 -13.00 5.28 -26.10
N TYR A 591 -14.05 4.94 -25.33
CA TYR A 591 -15.35 4.58 -25.90
C TYR A 591 -16.16 5.79 -26.37
N TYR A 592 -15.73 7.01 -26.07
CA TYR A 592 -16.36 8.19 -26.62
C TYR A 592 -15.92 8.37 -28.08
N SER A 593 -16.87 8.52 -28.98
CA SER A 593 -16.65 8.64 -30.43
C SER A 593 -15.70 9.78 -30.83
N ASP A 594 -15.75 10.91 -30.13
CA ASP A 594 -14.86 12.06 -30.37
C ASP A 594 -13.53 11.96 -29.58
N ALA A 595 -13.21 10.81 -28.98
CA ALA A 595 -11.97 10.63 -28.26
C ALA A 595 -10.76 10.83 -29.20
N PRO A 596 -9.77 11.65 -28.81
CA PRO A 596 -8.64 11.96 -29.66
C PRO A 596 -7.69 10.77 -29.78
N ARG A 597 -7.00 10.67 -30.93
CA ARG A 597 -6.06 9.57 -31.23
C ARG A 597 -4.98 9.38 -30.16
N TRP A 598 -4.53 10.46 -29.52
CA TRP A 598 -3.51 10.38 -28.46
C TRP A 598 -4.00 9.52 -27.29
N LEU A 599 -5.29 9.55 -26.95
CA LEU A 599 -5.82 8.75 -25.86
C LEU A 599 -5.78 7.28 -26.24
N HIS A 600 -6.24 6.91 -27.44
CA HIS A 600 -6.20 5.53 -27.93
C HIS A 600 -4.78 4.96 -27.91
N GLN A 601 -3.78 5.77 -28.25
CA GLN A 601 -2.36 5.39 -28.11
C GLN A 601 -1.99 5.16 -26.65
N VAL A 602 -2.31 6.09 -25.75
CA VAL A 602 -1.96 5.97 -24.32
C VAL A 602 -2.64 4.77 -23.64
N VAL A 603 -3.87 4.42 -24.04
CA VAL A 603 -4.66 3.35 -23.38
C VAL A 603 -4.72 2.03 -24.16
N GLU A 604 -3.88 1.86 -25.18
CA GLU A 604 -3.83 0.66 -26.02
C GLU A 604 -3.64 -0.61 -25.16
N ASN A 605 -2.71 -0.54 -24.21
CA ASN A 605 -2.47 -1.58 -23.20
C ASN A 605 -1.94 -0.96 -21.90
N GLU A 606 -1.97 -1.75 -20.82
CA GLU A 606 -1.60 -1.28 -19.48
C GLU A 606 -0.11 -0.91 -19.36
N LEU A 607 0.77 -1.57 -20.15
CA LEU A 607 2.20 -1.29 -20.16
C LEU A 607 2.50 0.08 -20.77
N GLN A 608 1.88 0.42 -21.89
CA GLN A 608 2.05 1.72 -22.54
C GLN A 608 1.51 2.84 -21.66
N PHE A 609 0.36 2.62 -21.02
CA PHE A 609 -0.17 3.55 -20.03
C PHE A 609 0.81 3.74 -18.86
N ALA A 610 1.37 2.64 -18.33
CA ALA A 610 2.35 2.67 -17.25
C ALA A 610 3.60 3.49 -17.63
N GLN A 611 4.13 3.33 -18.84
CA GLN A 611 5.27 4.10 -19.34
C GLN A 611 4.97 5.61 -19.43
N VAL A 612 3.76 5.97 -19.90
CA VAL A 612 3.37 7.38 -20.05
C VAL A 612 3.12 8.03 -18.69
N ILE A 613 2.41 7.36 -17.78
CA ILE A 613 2.11 7.90 -16.45
C ILE A 613 3.34 7.91 -15.54
N GLU A 614 4.31 7.01 -15.75
CA GLU A 614 5.57 7.00 -15.02
C GLU A 614 6.28 8.34 -15.14
N ILE A 615 6.33 8.96 -16.33
CA ILE A 615 6.90 10.30 -16.54
C ILE A 615 6.27 11.33 -15.58
N LEU A 616 4.96 11.27 -15.35
CA LEU A 616 4.27 12.20 -14.42
C LEU A 616 4.60 11.91 -12.95
N VAL A 617 4.80 10.64 -12.61
CA VAL A 617 5.25 10.20 -11.28
C VAL A 617 6.69 10.61 -11.03
N GLU A 618 7.56 10.55 -12.04
CA GLU A 618 8.97 10.91 -11.96
C GLU A 618 9.20 12.40 -11.62
N PHE A 619 8.28 13.26 -12.05
CA PHE A 619 8.25 14.69 -11.74
C PHE A 619 7.41 15.02 -10.48
N SER A 620 6.91 14.01 -9.77
CA SER A 620 6.09 14.16 -8.55
C SER A 620 4.78 14.95 -8.78
N LEU A 621 4.21 14.92 -10.00
CA LEU A 621 2.92 15.53 -10.30
C LEU A 621 1.74 14.56 -10.08
N ILE A 622 2.03 13.26 -10.14
CA ILE A 622 1.12 12.15 -9.83
C ILE A 622 1.77 11.29 -8.74
N GLU A 623 0.98 10.91 -7.74
CA GLU A 623 1.39 9.98 -6.68
C GLU A 623 0.87 8.58 -6.96
N THR A 624 1.69 7.56 -6.71
CA THR A 624 1.30 6.15 -6.80
C THR A 624 1.06 5.57 -5.42
N ASN A 625 -0.08 4.91 -5.23
CA ASN A 625 -0.35 4.19 -3.98
C ASN A 625 0.23 2.76 -4.05
N ASN A 626 1.40 2.55 -3.43
CA ASN A 626 1.97 1.23 -3.10
C ASN A 626 1.97 0.19 -4.23
N GLY A 627 2.21 0.60 -5.48
CA GLY A 627 2.33 -0.30 -6.64
C GLY A 627 1.02 -0.97 -7.11
N GLN A 628 -0.16 -0.54 -6.66
CA GLN A 628 -1.45 -1.19 -6.99
C GLN A 628 -2.10 -0.69 -8.30
N GLY A 629 -1.37 0.02 -9.18
CA GLY A 629 -1.95 0.62 -10.39
C GLY A 629 -3.02 1.70 -10.10
N VAL A 630 -2.91 2.34 -8.93
CA VAL A 630 -3.81 3.42 -8.48
C VAL A 630 -3.02 4.70 -8.26
N TYR A 631 -3.52 5.78 -8.86
CA TYR A 631 -2.90 7.08 -8.96
C TYR A 631 -3.72 8.14 -8.25
N SER A 632 -3.03 9.14 -7.72
CA SER A 632 -3.63 10.31 -7.10
C SER A 632 -2.95 11.58 -7.60
N MET A 633 -3.70 12.66 -7.69
CA MET A 633 -3.20 13.98 -8.05
C MET A 633 -3.42 14.93 -6.88
N HIS A 634 -2.44 15.77 -6.60
CA HIS A 634 -2.60 16.79 -5.58
C HIS A 634 -3.70 17.79 -6.01
N PRO A 635 -4.66 18.17 -5.14
CA PRO A 635 -5.77 19.05 -5.51
C PRO A 635 -5.33 20.35 -6.20
N VAL A 636 -4.24 20.95 -5.72
CA VAL A 636 -3.76 22.21 -6.28
C VAL A 636 -3.15 22.02 -7.68
N VAL A 637 -2.49 20.88 -7.97
CA VAL A 637 -2.01 20.53 -9.33
C VAL A 637 -3.21 20.34 -10.25
N GLN A 638 -4.24 19.64 -9.75
CA GLN A 638 -5.49 19.43 -10.45
C GLN A 638 -6.18 20.74 -10.83
N ASP A 639 -6.24 21.70 -9.89
CA ASP A 639 -6.85 23.00 -10.13
C ASP A 639 -6.04 23.83 -11.14
N TRP A 640 -4.70 23.77 -11.08
CA TRP A 640 -3.83 24.41 -12.07
C TRP A 640 -4.06 23.86 -13.47
N CYS A 641 -4.04 22.53 -13.66
CA CYS A 641 -4.27 21.90 -14.97
C CYS A 641 -5.58 22.36 -15.61
N ARG A 642 -6.66 22.40 -14.83
CA ARG A 642 -7.97 22.86 -15.30
C ARG A 642 -7.97 24.35 -15.63
N HIS A 643 -7.41 25.18 -14.75
CA HIS A 643 -7.34 26.62 -14.96
C HIS A 643 -6.56 26.94 -16.25
N THR A 644 -5.40 26.31 -16.41
CA THR A 644 -4.55 26.47 -17.60
C THR A 644 -5.29 26.05 -18.86
N LEU A 645 -5.95 24.89 -18.88
CA LEU A 645 -6.72 24.45 -20.05
C LEU A 645 -7.86 25.42 -20.37
N ARG A 646 -8.62 25.86 -19.36
CA ARG A 646 -9.78 26.75 -19.53
C ARG A 646 -9.43 28.10 -20.15
N GLN A 647 -8.22 28.61 -19.91
CA GLN A 647 -7.74 29.86 -20.50
C GLN A 647 -7.31 29.69 -21.96
N VAL A 648 -6.85 28.49 -22.33
CA VAL A 648 -6.25 28.21 -23.65
C VAL A 648 -7.28 27.64 -24.63
N ASP A 649 -8.06 26.65 -24.21
CA ASP A 649 -8.95 25.89 -25.09
C ASP A 649 -10.19 25.37 -24.33
N ARG A 650 -11.32 26.07 -24.52
CA ARG A 650 -12.60 25.72 -23.90
C ARG A 650 -13.27 24.50 -24.54
N ASP A 651 -13.08 24.28 -25.83
CA ASP A 651 -13.71 23.13 -26.51
C ASP A 651 -13.08 21.83 -26.02
N ARG A 652 -11.77 21.85 -25.77
CA ARG A 652 -11.03 20.73 -25.18
C ARG A 652 -11.42 20.43 -23.74
N GLU A 653 -11.72 21.46 -22.95
CA GLU A 653 -12.28 21.28 -21.60
C GLU A 653 -13.59 20.48 -21.65
N ILE A 654 -14.52 20.86 -22.54
CA ILE A 654 -15.80 20.17 -22.70
C ILE A 654 -15.60 18.74 -23.20
N LEU A 655 -14.69 18.53 -24.17
CA LEU A 655 -14.33 17.20 -24.66
C LEU A 655 -13.85 16.29 -23.52
N TYR A 656 -12.95 16.76 -22.66
CA TYR A 656 -12.45 15.97 -21.53
C TYR A 656 -13.55 15.67 -20.50
N GLN A 657 -14.48 16.60 -20.26
CA GLN A 657 -15.64 16.34 -19.40
C GLN A 657 -16.55 15.23 -19.98
N ASN A 658 -16.84 15.29 -21.29
CA ASN A 658 -17.63 14.27 -21.99
C ASN A 658 -16.97 12.89 -21.90
N MET A 659 -15.66 12.82 -22.15
CA MET A 659 -14.85 11.60 -22.07
C MET A 659 -14.87 10.98 -20.66
N VAL A 660 -14.74 11.80 -19.61
CA VAL A 660 -14.82 11.33 -18.21
C VAL A 660 -16.22 10.79 -17.90
N LEU A 661 -17.28 11.47 -18.33
CA LEU A 661 -18.65 11.01 -18.12
C LEU A 661 -18.90 9.65 -18.78
N VAL A 662 -18.51 9.51 -20.05
CA VAL A 662 -18.62 8.23 -20.79
C VAL A 662 -17.81 7.14 -20.11
N SER A 663 -16.58 7.46 -19.68
CA SER A 663 -15.74 6.49 -18.99
C SER A 663 -16.39 5.94 -17.72
N ILE A 664 -16.85 6.83 -16.82
CA ILE A 664 -17.53 6.43 -15.59
C ILE A 664 -18.74 5.57 -15.94
N SER A 665 -19.55 5.99 -16.93
CA SER A 665 -20.78 5.32 -17.31
C SER A 665 -20.58 3.91 -17.88
N SER A 666 -19.47 3.66 -18.58
CA SER A 666 -19.16 2.35 -19.16
C SER A 666 -18.91 1.29 -18.07
N LEU A 667 -18.38 1.71 -16.92
CA LEU A 667 -18.09 0.87 -15.77
C LEU A 667 -19.31 0.70 -14.83
N VAL A 668 -20.36 1.51 -15.00
CA VAL A 668 -21.62 1.32 -14.30
C VAL A 668 -22.37 0.14 -14.92
N MET A 669 -22.18 -1.05 -14.33
CA MET A 669 -22.93 -2.26 -14.70
C MET A 669 -24.30 -2.33 -13.99
N SER A 670 -25.26 -3.03 -14.60
CA SER A 670 -26.58 -3.32 -14.03
C SER A 670 -26.50 -4.09 -12.69
N PRO A 671 -27.39 -3.79 -11.72
CA PRO A 671 -27.28 -4.31 -10.35
C PRO A 671 -27.53 -5.82 -10.23
N GLY A 672 -26.68 -6.54 -9.49
CA GLY A 672 -26.81 -7.98 -9.21
C GLY A 672 -25.71 -8.70 -8.40
N ASN A 673 -24.44 -8.23 -8.35
CA ASN A 673 -23.30 -8.98 -7.78
C ASN A 673 -22.48 -8.22 -6.72
N PHE A 674 -21.92 -8.93 -5.73
CA PHE A 674 -21.08 -8.37 -4.64
C PHE A 674 -19.88 -7.55 -5.13
N VAL A 675 -19.22 -8.00 -6.22
CA VAL A 675 -18.11 -7.29 -6.89
C VAL A 675 -18.52 -5.89 -7.35
N GLN A 676 -19.80 -5.71 -7.71
CA GLN A 676 -20.33 -4.44 -8.21
C GLN A 676 -20.41 -3.38 -7.11
N SER A 677 -20.65 -3.77 -5.85
CA SER A 677 -20.72 -2.81 -4.73
C SER A 677 -19.39 -2.10 -4.48
N ARG A 678 -18.26 -2.79 -4.67
CA ARG A 678 -16.92 -2.20 -4.52
C ARG A 678 -16.59 -1.25 -5.66
N LEU A 679 -16.87 -1.65 -6.91
CA LEU A 679 -16.64 -0.81 -8.07
C LEU A 679 -17.49 0.46 -8.03
N GLN A 680 -18.77 0.35 -7.70
CA GLN A 680 -19.65 1.51 -7.59
C GLN A 680 -19.19 2.50 -6.50
N ARG A 681 -18.69 2.01 -5.35
CA ARG A 681 -18.08 2.87 -4.31
C ARG A 681 -16.83 3.60 -4.80
N ARG A 682 -16.02 2.98 -5.66
CA ARG A 682 -14.85 3.61 -6.29
C ARG A 682 -15.25 4.65 -7.33
N LEU A 683 -16.29 4.38 -8.12
CA LEU A 683 -16.78 5.30 -9.17
C LEU A 683 -17.51 6.52 -8.60
N PHE A 684 -18.18 6.38 -7.46
CA PHE A 684 -19.03 7.42 -6.88
C PHE A 684 -18.32 8.78 -6.66
N PRO A 685 -17.10 8.85 -6.10
CA PRO A 685 -16.34 10.10 -6.01
C PRO A 685 -16.11 10.76 -7.37
N HIS A 686 -15.73 10.01 -8.40
CA HIS A 686 -15.52 10.56 -9.74
C HIS A 686 -16.83 11.12 -10.33
N ALA A 687 -17.96 10.42 -10.14
CA ALA A 687 -19.27 10.88 -10.58
C ALA A 687 -19.72 12.16 -9.86
N VAL A 688 -19.41 12.31 -8.57
CA VAL A 688 -19.71 13.55 -7.84
C VAL A 688 -18.77 14.68 -8.28
N ALA A 689 -17.49 14.38 -8.49
CA ALA A 689 -16.47 15.34 -8.88
C ALA A 689 -16.79 16.02 -10.23
N ILE A 690 -17.21 15.25 -11.24
CA ILE A 690 -17.55 15.80 -12.56
C ILE A 690 -18.80 16.71 -12.50
N LEU A 691 -19.75 16.44 -11.60
CA LEU A 691 -20.99 17.21 -11.48
C LEU A 691 -20.85 18.50 -10.67
N GLN A 692 -20.06 18.48 -9.60
CA GLN A 692 -19.81 19.67 -8.78
C GLN A 692 -19.08 20.77 -9.55
N ARG A 693 -18.34 20.38 -10.59
CA ARG A 693 -17.40 21.23 -11.32
C ARG A 693 -17.91 21.60 -12.72
N ARG A 694 -19.18 21.32 -12.99
CA ARG A 694 -19.85 21.61 -14.26
C ARG A 694 -20.39 23.04 -14.26
N GLU A 695 -19.85 23.88 -15.13
CA GLU A 695 -20.35 25.24 -15.35
C GLU A 695 -21.21 25.38 -16.61
N HIS A 696 -21.18 24.41 -17.54
CA HIS A 696 -21.78 24.51 -18.87
C HIS A 696 -22.60 23.27 -19.27
N ARG A 697 -23.50 23.43 -20.25
CA ARG A 697 -24.26 22.30 -20.84
C ARG A 697 -23.30 21.36 -21.57
N TRP A 698 -23.63 20.07 -21.61
CA TRP A 698 -22.84 19.09 -22.35
C TRP A 698 -22.84 19.49 -23.83
N LYS A 699 -21.68 19.55 -24.49
CA LYS A 699 -21.63 19.74 -25.95
C LYS A 699 -21.95 18.39 -26.56
N ILE A 700 -23.18 18.30 -27.07
CA ILE A 700 -23.75 17.05 -27.56
C ILE A 700 -23.39 16.88 -29.04
N ASN A 701 -22.91 15.70 -29.38
CA ASN A 701 -22.75 15.23 -30.75
C ASN A 701 -24.00 14.41 -31.14
N ASP A 702 -24.20 14.08 -32.42
CA ASP A 702 -25.34 13.28 -32.90
C ASP A 702 -25.32 11.80 -32.43
N SER A 703 -24.60 11.49 -31.34
CA SER A 703 -24.41 10.15 -30.80
C SER A 703 -25.26 9.88 -29.56
N THR A 704 -25.60 8.61 -29.35
CA THR A 704 -26.35 8.18 -28.15
C THR A 704 -25.47 7.97 -26.91
N GLU A 705 -24.17 8.24 -26.99
CA GLU A 705 -23.21 7.92 -25.93
C GLU A 705 -23.41 8.78 -24.70
N LEU A 706 -23.60 10.09 -24.88
CA LEU A 706 -23.82 11.04 -23.78
C LEU A 706 -25.16 10.83 -23.06
N PRO A 707 -26.32 10.69 -23.76
CA PRO A 707 -27.59 10.39 -23.09
C PRO A 707 -27.53 9.05 -22.31
N LYS A 708 -26.89 8.03 -22.87
CA LYS A 708 -26.61 6.76 -22.16
C LYS A 708 -25.75 6.99 -20.93
N ALA A 709 -24.71 7.82 -21.05
CA ALA A 709 -23.79 8.08 -19.96
C ALA A 709 -24.47 8.83 -18.80
N LEU A 710 -25.25 9.86 -19.10
CA LEU A 710 -26.05 10.61 -18.13
C LEU A 710 -27.03 9.70 -17.38
N HIS A 711 -27.74 8.83 -18.11
CA HIS A 711 -28.67 7.87 -17.52
C HIS A 711 -27.97 6.86 -16.59
N ARG A 712 -26.83 6.29 -17.00
CA ARG A 712 -26.07 5.34 -16.17
C ARG A 712 -25.43 6.00 -14.94
N VAL A 713 -24.87 7.19 -15.08
CA VAL A 713 -24.33 7.94 -13.93
C VAL A 713 -25.46 8.37 -12.99
N GLY A 714 -26.63 8.74 -13.51
CA GLY A 714 -27.83 8.98 -12.70
C GLY A 714 -28.25 7.75 -11.89
N ASN A 715 -28.19 6.56 -12.49
CA ASN A 715 -28.42 5.29 -11.80
C ASN A 715 -27.44 5.06 -10.64
N LEU A 716 -26.14 5.33 -10.87
CA LEU A 716 -25.11 5.26 -9.83
C LEU A 716 -25.43 6.20 -8.65
N LEU A 717 -25.79 7.44 -8.94
CA LEU A 717 -26.13 8.45 -7.91
C LEU A 717 -27.41 8.11 -7.14
N SER A 718 -28.44 7.62 -7.85
CA SER A 718 -29.70 7.16 -7.26
C SER A 718 -29.45 6.03 -6.25
N ASN A 719 -28.61 5.05 -6.61
CA ASN A 719 -28.22 3.95 -5.73
C ASN A 719 -27.42 4.39 -4.48
N HIS A 720 -26.72 5.53 -4.55
CA HIS A 720 -25.99 6.13 -3.44
C HIS A 720 -26.78 7.22 -2.69
N GLY A 721 -28.09 7.36 -2.97
CA GLY A 721 -28.99 8.28 -2.28
C GLY A 721 -28.84 9.75 -2.68
N ARG A 722 -28.08 10.07 -3.74
CA ARG A 722 -27.97 11.44 -4.30
C ARG A 722 -29.15 11.73 -5.24
N LEU A 723 -30.37 11.62 -4.71
CA LEU A 723 -31.60 11.60 -5.51
C LEU A 723 -31.77 12.88 -6.37
N ASN A 724 -31.48 14.07 -5.83
CA ASN A 724 -31.63 15.33 -6.58
C ASN A 724 -30.67 15.44 -7.77
N GLN A 725 -29.42 15.00 -7.61
CA GLN A 725 -28.43 14.99 -8.70
C GLN A 725 -28.81 13.97 -9.77
N ALA A 726 -29.28 12.79 -9.35
CA ALA A 726 -29.80 11.77 -10.27
C ALA A 726 -31.01 12.28 -11.08
N ASN A 727 -31.92 13.04 -10.45
CA ASN A 727 -33.09 13.62 -11.13
C ASN A 727 -32.67 14.59 -12.23
N ASN A 728 -31.69 15.46 -11.95
CA ASN A 728 -31.18 16.39 -12.96
C ASN A 728 -30.58 15.64 -14.15
N LEU A 729 -29.74 14.62 -13.90
CA LEU A 729 -29.14 13.82 -14.96
C LEU A 729 -30.17 13.03 -15.79
N TYR A 730 -31.20 12.48 -15.15
CA TYR A 730 -32.26 11.78 -15.88
C TYR A 730 -33.09 12.72 -16.74
N ARG A 731 -33.40 13.92 -16.26
CA ARG A 731 -34.13 14.91 -17.06
C ARG A 731 -33.31 15.39 -18.25
N GLU A 732 -32.01 15.61 -18.05
CA GLU A 732 -31.09 15.89 -19.14
C GLU A 732 -31.05 14.73 -20.13
N ALA A 733 -30.74 13.51 -19.68
CA ALA A 733 -30.70 12.32 -20.54
C ALA A 733 -31.99 12.12 -21.34
N LEU A 734 -33.16 12.34 -20.71
CA LEU A 734 -34.46 12.22 -21.36
C LEU A 734 -34.66 13.27 -22.45
N THR A 735 -34.33 14.53 -22.15
CA THR A 735 -34.42 15.64 -23.11
C THR A 735 -33.57 15.32 -24.34
N GLU A 736 -32.33 14.88 -24.13
CA GLU A 736 -31.42 14.52 -25.23
C GLU A 736 -31.91 13.32 -26.04
N TYR A 737 -32.41 12.25 -25.39
CA TYR A 737 -32.95 11.11 -26.13
C TYR A 737 -34.17 11.48 -26.99
N GLU A 738 -35.04 12.34 -26.46
CA GLU A 738 -36.25 12.79 -27.17
C GLU A 738 -35.91 13.72 -28.33
N GLU A 739 -34.92 14.60 -28.17
CA GLU A 739 -34.43 15.48 -29.24
C GLU A 739 -33.70 14.70 -30.36
N LEU A 740 -32.85 13.73 -30.01
CA LEU A 740 -32.04 12.96 -30.97
C LEU A 740 -32.83 11.87 -31.72
N LEU A 741 -33.67 11.11 -31.00
CA LEU A 741 -34.27 9.89 -31.52
C LEU A 741 -35.80 9.82 -31.33
N GLY A 742 -36.41 10.82 -30.68
CA GLY A 742 -37.80 10.74 -30.26
C GLY A 742 -38.06 9.63 -29.23
N THR A 743 -39.30 9.13 -29.20
CA THR A 743 -39.72 8.09 -28.25
C THR A 743 -39.18 6.71 -28.63
N THR A 744 -38.05 6.34 -28.04
CA THR A 744 -37.38 5.04 -28.19
C THR A 744 -37.42 4.20 -26.92
N HIS A 745 -37.07 2.91 -27.01
CA HIS A 745 -36.93 2.02 -25.84
C HIS A 745 -36.03 2.62 -24.73
N SER A 746 -34.93 3.31 -25.12
CA SER A 746 -34.01 3.96 -24.19
C SER A 746 -34.68 5.13 -23.48
N SER A 747 -35.34 6.04 -24.22
CA SER A 747 -36.08 7.17 -23.63
C SER A 747 -37.13 6.71 -22.63
N ILE A 748 -37.89 5.65 -22.94
CA ILE A 748 -38.94 5.13 -22.07
C ILE A 748 -38.34 4.48 -20.81
N THR A 749 -37.15 3.90 -20.93
CA THR A 749 -36.43 3.37 -19.76
C THR A 749 -36.01 4.50 -18.82
N VAL A 750 -35.56 5.64 -19.35
CA VAL A 750 -35.30 6.84 -18.52
C VAL A 750 -36.57 7.35 -17.85
N VAL A 751 -37.71 7.39 -18.56
CA VAL A 751 -39.01 7.78 -17.97
C VAL A 751 -39.42 6.84 -16.83
N HIS A 752 -39.24 5.53 -17.01
CA HIS A 752 -39.50 4.54 -15.96
C HIS A 752 -38.58 4.75 -14.74
N ASP A 753 -37.29 4.97 -14.95
CA ASP A 753 -36.33 5.17 -13.86
C ASP A 753 -36.53 6.51 -13.15
N LEU A 754 -37.03 7.55 -13.84
CA LEU A 754 -37.52 8.79 -13.24
C LEU A 754 -38.71 8.54 -12.31
N ALA A 755 -39.64 7.67 -12.69
CA ALA A 755 -40.78 7.30 -11.85
C ALA A 755 -40.31 6.58 -10.57
N ASP A 756 -39.40 5.62 -10.70
CA ASP A 756 -38.74 4.95 -9.57
C ASP A 756 -38.03 5.97 -8.66
N LEU A 757 -37.37 6.97 -9.23
CA LEU A 757 -36.67 8.01 -8.50
C LEU A 757 -37.64 8.93 -7.73
N TYR A 758 -38.73 9.36 -8.36
CA TYR A 758 -39.77 10.16 -7.70
C TYR A 758 -40.47 9.40 -6.59
N LEU A 759 -40.70 8.09 -6.77
CA LEU A 759 -41.20 7.23 -5.70
C LEU A 759 -40.24 7.22 -4.50
N ARG A 760 -38.92 7.08 -4.72
CA ARG A 760 -37.90 7.14 -3.65
C ARG A 760 -37.82 8.51 -2.96
N MET A 761 -38.13 9.59 -3.67
CA MET A 761 -38.23 10.94 -3.11
C MET A 761 -39.54 11.19 -2.35
N GLY A 762 -40.52 10.28 -2.41
CA GLY A 762 -41.85 10.47 -1.84
C GLY A 762 -42.78 11.35 -2.69
N ARG A 763 -42.42 11.66 -3.94
CA ARG A 763 -43.24 12.45 -4.87
C ARG A 763 -44.20 11.56 -5.65
N LEU A 764 -45.23 11.07 -4.95
CA LEU A 764 -46.10 9.99 -5.45
C LEU A 764 -46.88 10.37 -6.72
N GLU A 765 -47.33 11.62 -6.85
CA GLU A 765 -48.08 12.08 -8.04
C GLU A 765 -47.17 12.21 -9.28
N GLU A 766 -45.97 12.80 -9.11
CA GLU A 766 -44.96 12.86 -10.19
C GLU A 766 -44.57 11.45 -10.66
N ALA A 767 -44.38 10.52 -9.72
CA ALA A 767 -44.10 9.12 -10.02
C ALA A 767 -45.25 8.44 -10.80
N TYR A 768 -46.50 8.70 -10.40
CA TYR A 768 -47.68 8.18 -11.10
C TYR A 768 -47.71 8.62 -12.56
N HIS A 769 -47.56 9.92 -12.81
CA HIS A 769 -47.54 10.47 -14.16
C HIS A 769 -46.42 9.87 -15.02
N MET A 770 -45.21 9.70 -14.47
CA MET A 770 -44.09 9.10 -15.21
C MET A 770 -44.32 7.60 -15.50
N TYR A 771 -44.81 6.80 -14.55
CA TYR A 771 -45.15 5.40 -14.82
C TYR A 771 -46.26 5.27 -15.85
N GLN A 772 -47.30 6.11 -15.78
CA GLN A 772 -48.39 6.11 -16.74
C GLN A 772 -47.88 6.43 -18.15
N ARG A 773 -47.03 7.46 -18.27
CA ARG A 773 -46.36 7.81 -19.53
C ARG A 773 -45.54 6.65 -20.08
N ALA A 774 -44.68 6.04 -19.26
CA ALA A 774 -43.84 4.91 -19.66
C ALA A 774 -44.67 3.68 -20.04
N LEU A 775 -45.78 3.42 -19.35
CA LEU A 775 -46.67 2.30 -19.63
C LEU A 775 -47.35 2.46 -20.99
N ILE A 776 -47.97 3.62 -21.26
CA ILE A 776 -48.62 3.91 -22.55
C ILE A 776 -47.63 3.75 -23.71
N GLN A 777 -46.43 4.33 -23.56
CA GLN A 777 -45.39 4.25 -24.59
C GLN A 777 -44.90 2.80 -24.81
N ARG A 778 -44.67 2.02 -23.74
CA ARG A 778 -44.28 0.60 -23.85
C ARG A 778 -45.38 -0.26 -24.44
N GLU A 779 -46.65 -0.02 -24.09
CA GLU A 779 -47.79 -0.73 -24.67
C GLU A 779 -47.91 -0.47 -26.18
N SER A 780 -47.71 0.77 -26.61
CA SER A 780 -47.76 1.14 -28.02
C SER A 780 -46.62 0.53 -28.84
N ILE A 781 -45.40 0.46 -28.29
CA ILE A 781 -44.19 0.04 -29.05
C ILE A 781 -43.92 -1.46 -28.94
N LEU A 782 -44.04 -2.03 -27.73
CA LEU A 782 -43.66 -3.42 -27.43
C LEU A 782 -44.87 -4.33 -27.24
N GLY A 783 -46.06 -3.75 -27.02
CA GLY A 783 -47.28 -4.47 -26.69
C GLY A 783 -47.51 -4.66 -25.19
N PRO A 784 -48.77 -4.95 -24.79
CA PRO A 784 -49.19 -5.01 -23.39
C PRO A 784 -48.64 -6.19 -22.60
N ASN A 785 -48.17 -7.23 -23.29
CA ASN A 785 -47.65 -8.45 -22.68
C ASN A 785 -46.11 -8.51 -22.69
N HIS A 786 -45.41 -7.54 -23.27
CA HIS A 786 -43.95 -7.56 -23.28
C HIS A 786 -43.38 -7.47 -21.85
N LEU A 787 -42.28 -8.19 -21.57
CA LEU A 787 -41.76 -8.34 -20.21
C LEU A 787 -41.38 -7.00 -19.54
N THR A 788 -40.87 -6.04 -20.30
CA THR A 788 -40.56 -4.69 -19.79
C THR A 788 -41.82 -3.86 -19.55
N THR A 789 -42.89 -4.06 -20.34
CA THR A 789 -44.22 -3.48 -20.08
C THR A 789 -44.79 -4.03 -18.77
N LEU A 790 -44.74 -5.35 -18.58
CA LEU A 790 -45.18 -6.02 -17.34
C LEU A 790 -44.34 -5.61 -16.13
N ALA A 791 -43.06 -5.25 -16.33
CA ALA A 791 -42.24 -4.65 -15.28
C ALA A 791 -42.76 -3.26 -14.86
N THR A 792 -43.13 -2.40 -15.81
CA THR A 792 -43.80 -1.12 -15.50
C THR A 792 -45.10 -1.33 -14.74
N VAL A 793 -45.93 -2.28 -15.17
CA VAL A 793 -47.20 -2.61 -14.49
C VAL A 793 -46.93 -3.03 -13.04
N ASN A 794 -45.92 -3.87 -12.79
CA ASN A 794 -45.55 -4.26 -11.44
C ASN A 794 -45.04 -3.06 -10.60
N SER A 795 -44.18 -2.20 -11.15
CA SER A 795 -43.71 -1.00 -10.43
C SER A 795 -44.85 -0.01 -10.13
N MET A 796 -45.82 0.12 -11.05
CA MET A 796 -47.03 0.91 -10.82
C MET A 796 -47.90 0.31 -9.72
N GLY A 797 -48.00 -1.02 -9.63
CA GLY A 797 -48.62 -1.72 -8.50
C GLY A 797 -47.93 -1.38 -7.17
N ASN A 798 -46.60 -1.34 -7.15
CA ASN A 798 -45.85 -0.93 -5.94
C ASN A 798 -46.22 0.50 -5.54
N LEU A 799 -46.21 1.46 -6.47
CA LEU A 799 -46.61 2.85 -6.20
C LEU A 799 -48.04 2.94 -5.63
N LEU A 800 -48.99 2.20 -6.18
CA LEU A 800 -50.37 2.20 -5.71
C LEU A 800 -50.49 1.62 -4.29
N CYS A 801 -49.69 0.60 -3.94
CA CYS A 801 -49.57 0.14 -2.55
C CYS A 801 -49.06 1.25 -1.63
N TRP A 802 -48.04 2.01 -2.04
CA TRP A 802 -47.53 3.15 -1.26
C TRP A 802 -48.57 4.26 -1.07
N GLN A 803 -49.49 4.45 -2.04
CA GLN A 803 -50.63 5.37 -1.92
C GLN A 803 -51.80 4.79 -1.10
N GLY A 804 -51.73 3.53 -0.66
CA GLY A 804 -52.83 2.85 0.05
C GLY A 804 -53.98 2.38 -0.85
N LYS A 805 -53.85 2.51 -2.18
CA LYS A 805 -54.87 2.09 -3.16
C LYS A 805 -54.72 0.59 -3.47
N LEU A 806 -54.98 -0.25 -2.47
CA LEU A 806 -54.69 -1.70 -2.51
C LEU A 806 -55.43 -2.44 -3.62
N ASP A 807 -56.69 -2.09 -3.91
CA ASP A 807 -57.48 -2.76 -4.95
C ASP A 807 -56.92 -2.51 -6.36
N LEU A 808 -56.53 -1.26 -6.64
CA LEU A 808 -55.89 -0.91 -7.91
C LEU A 808 -54.51 -1.56 -8.03
N ALA A 809 -53.74 -1.64 -6.93
CA ALA A 809 -52.45 -2.32 -6.91
C ALA A 809 -52.60 -3.82 -7.19
N GLN A 810 -53.61 -4.46 -6.59
CA GLN A 810 -53.92 -5.87 -6.81
C GLN A 810 -54.27 -6.14 -8.27
N ALA A 811 -55.07 -5.29 -8.90
CA ALA A 811 -55.38 -5.40 -10.34
C ALA A 811 -54.11 -5.32 -11.21
N MET A 812 -53.20 -4.38 -10.91
CA MET A 812 -51.92 -4.26 -11.61
C MET A 812 -51.06 -5.52 -11.44
N TYR A 813 -50.92 -6.04 -10.21
CA TYR A 813 -50.15 -7.26 -9.99
C TYR A 813 -50.77 -8.49 -10.64
N GLN A 814 -52.10 -8.63 -10.62
CA GLN A 814 -52.77 -9.74 -11.30
C GLN A 814 -52.55 -9.71 -12.81
N ARG A 815 -52.58 -8.52 -13.41
CA ARG A 815 -52.22 -8.32 -14.82
C ARG A 815 -50.77 -8.73 -15.08
N ALA A 816 -49.82 -8.24 -14.28
CA ALA A 816 -48.41 -8.59 -14.41
C ALA A 816 -48.15 -10.09 -14.22
N LEU A 817 -48.82 -10.72 -13.25
CA LEU A 817 -48.71 -12.14 -12.93
C LEU A 817 -49.21 -12.99 -14.09
N THR A 818 -50.39 -12.67 -14.64
CA THR A 818 -50.99 -13.43 -15.74
C THR A 818 -50.09 -13.42 -16.98
N GLY A 819 -49.57 -12.23 -17.34
CA GLY A 819 -48.64 -12.09 -18.47
C GLY A 819 -47.31 -12.84 -18.26
N ARG A 820 -46.68 -12.68 -17.09
CA ARG A 820 -45.39 -13.31 -16.77
C ARG A 820 -45.50 -14.82 -16.62
N ARG A 821 -46.57 -15.32 -15.99
CA ARG A 821 -46.82 -16.76 -15.84
C ARG A 821 -46.97 -17.43 -17.20
N LYS A 822 -47.64 -16.78 -18.16
CA LYS A 822 -47.80 -17.30 -19.52
C LYS A 822 -46.47 -17.35 -20.30
N GLN A 823 -45.61 -16.35 -20.16
CA GLN A 823 -44.37 -16.25 -20.95
C GLN A 823 -43.17 -16.96 -20.32
N LEU A 824 -43.03 -16.89 -19.00
CA LEU A 824 -41.83 -17.35 -18.27
C LEU A 824 -42.11 -18.58 -17.41
N GLY A 825 -43.39 -18.93 -17.21
CA GLY A 825 -43.81 -19.98 -16.29
C GLY A 825 -44.03 -19.49 -14.84
N PRO A 826 -44.64 -20.35 -14.00
CA PRO A 826 -44.99 -20.02 -12.63
C PRO A 826 -43.78 -19.88 -11.69
N ASP A 827 -42.72 -20.66 -11.91
CA ASP A 827 -41.55 -20.74 -11.01
C ASP A 827 -40.46 -19.70 -11.37
N HIS A 828 -40.63 -18.95 -12.47
CA HIS A 828 -39.62 -17.99 -12.88
C HIS A 828 -39.50 -16.82 -11.88
N ILE A 829 -38.28 -16.38 -11.60
CA ILE A 829 -37.96 -15.39 -10.56
C ILE A 829 -38.81 -14.11 -10.68
N SER A 830 -38.96 -13.59 -11.91
CA SER A 830 -39.77 -12.40 -12.18
C SER A 830 -41.27 -12.62 -11.95
N THR A 831 -41.77 -13.85 -12.10
CA THR A 831 -43.15 -14.23 -11.76
C THR A 831 -43.30 -14.30 -10.23
N LEU A 832 -42.36 -14.95 -9.56
CA LEU A 832 -42.34 -15.09 -8.09
C LEU A 832 -42.25 -13.73 -7.36
N VAL A 833 -41.58 -12.72 -7.93
CA VAL A 833 -41.59 -11.35 -7.39
C VAL A 833 -43.02 -10.78 -7.32
N VAL A 834 -43.83 -10.97 -8.37
CA VAL A 834 -45.21 -10.48 -8.40
C VAL A 834 -46.07 -11.23 -7.38
N ILE A 835 -45.89 -12.56 -7.26
CA ILE A 835 -46.61 -13.37 -6.25
C ILE A 835 -46.27 -12.89 -4.83
N ASN A 836 -44.99 -12.60 -4.55
CA ASN A 836 -44.59 -12.04 -3.26
C ASN A 836 -45.26 -10.69 -2.98
N ASN A 837 -45.37 -9.82 -3.98
CA ASN A 837 -46.04 -8.53 -3.84
C ASN A 837 -47.55 -8.66 -3.59
N ILE A 838 -48.21 -9.65 -4.21
CA ILE A 838 -49.60 -10.00 -3.90
C ILE A 838 -49.73 -10.54 -2.47
N GLY A 839 -48.77 -11.35 -2.01
CA GLY A 839 -48.69 -11.78 -0.61
C GLY A 839 -48.60 -10.62 0.37
N ASN A 840 -47.82 -9.57 0.04
CA ASN A 840 -47.77 -8.34 0.83
C ASN A 840 -49.14 -7.64 0.90
N ILE A 841 -49.89 -7.56 -0.22
CA ILE A 841 -51.24 -6.98 -0.21
C ILE A 841 -52.17 -7.77 0.72
N TYR A 842 -52.21 -9.10 0.58
CA TYR A 842 -53.07 -9.92 1.43
C TYR A 842 -52.70 -9.79 2.91
N SER A 843 -51.40 -9.68 3.22
CA SER A 843 -50.94 -9.41 4.59
C SER A 843 -51.45 -8.06 5.10
N HIS A 844 -51.40 -7.00 4.29
CA HIS A 844 -51.92 -5.68 4.65
C HIS A 844 -53.44 -5.64 4.83
N GLN A 845 -54.18 -6.45 4.05
CA GLN A 845 -55.64 -6.59 4.19
C GLN A 845 -56.05 -7.48 5.38
N GLY A 846 -55.09 -8.10 6.07
CA GLY A 846 -55.36 -9.06 7.15
C GLY A 846 -55.80 -10.44 6.67
N ASN A 847 -55.74 -10.71 5.36
CA ASN A 847 -56.00 -12.04 4.80
C ASN A 847 -54.77 -12.95 4.96
N ASN A 848 -54.55 -13.34 6.20
CA ASN A 848 -53.39 -14.07 6.68
C ASN A 848 -53.16 -15.40 5.95
N LYS A 849 -54.22 -16.18 5.72
CA LYS A 849 -54.13 -17.48 5.03
C LYS A 849 -53.71 -17.34 3.56
N ALA A 850 -54.27 -16.35 2.86
CA ALA A 850 -53.89 -16.11 1.47
C ALA A 850 -52.45 -15.57 1.36
N ALA A 851 -52.04 -14.69 2.28
CA ALA A 851 -50.67 -14.17 2.32
C ALA A 851 -49.63 -15.28 2.55
N GLU A 852 -49.89 -16.17 3.51
CA GLU A 852 -49.05 -17.31 3.82
C GLU A 852 -48.87 -18.23 2.61
N ALA A 853 -49.97 -18.64 1.97
CA ALA A 853 -49.92 -19.48 0.78
C ALA A 853 -49.10 -18.86 -0.36
N MET A 854 -49.19 -17.54 -0.56
CA MET A 854 -48.38 -16.84 -1.56
C MET A 854 -46.90 -16.84 -1.21
N TYR A 855 -46.53 -16.59 0.05
CA TYR A 855 -45.12 -16.61 0.47
C TYR A 855 -44.52 -18.01 0.41
N GLU A 856 -45.25 -19.04 0.85
CA GLU A 856 -44.80 -20.44 0.76
C GLU A 856 -44.56 -20.86 -0.70
N HIS A 857 -45.47 -20.53 -1.60
CA HIS A 857 -45.29 -20.76 -3.03
C HIS A 857 -44.03 -20.07 -3.58
N VAL A 858 -43.76 -18.83 -3.15
CA VAL A 858 -42.54 -18.10 -3.53
C VAL A 858 -41.27 -18.75 -2.97
N ILE A 859 -41.30 -19.21 -1.73
CA ILE A 859 -40.17 -19.88 -1.08
C ILE A 859 -39.85 -21.17 -1.84
N ILE A 860 -40.83 -22.05 -2.06
CA ILE A 860 -40.64 -23.33 -2.77
C ILE A 860 -40.12 -23.08 -4.20
N GLY A 861 -40.71 -22.14 -4.93
CA GLY A 861 -40.27 -21.80 -6.28
C GLY A 861 -38.84 -21.26 -6.32
N ARG A 862 -38.44 -20.42 -5.35
CA ARG A 862 -37.07 -19.88 -5.24
C ARG A 862 -36.06 -20.92 -4.76
N GLU A 863 -36.43 -21.81 -3.85
CA GLU A 863 -35.60 -22.93 -3.41
C GLU A 863 -35.25 -23.83 -4.60
N LYS A 864 -36.23 -24.16 -5.44
CA LYS A 864 -36.03 -24.98 -6.64
C LYS A 864 -35.16 -24.30 -7.70
N THR A 865 -35.29 -22.99 -7.89
CA THR A 865 -34.63 -22.26 -8.98
C THR A 865 -33.27 -21.65 -8.61
N LEU A 866 -33.12 -21.20 -7.36
CA LEU A 866 -31.95 -20.44 -6.88
C LEU A 866 -31.24 -21.12 -5.71
N GLY A 867 -31.86 -22.12 -5.10
CA GLY A 867 -31.39 -22.76 -3.88
C GLY A 867 -31.95 -22.12 -2.59
N PRO A 868 -31.87 -22.86 -1.47
CA PRO A 868 -32.46 -22.46 -0.19
C PRO A 868 -31.78 -21.25 0.46
N ASP A 869 -30.47 -21.12 0.28
CA ASP A 869 -29.70 -20.04 0.92
C ASP A 869 -29.67 -18.76 0.07
N HIS A 870 -30.14 -18.79 -1.18
CA HIS A 870 -30.08 -17.61 -2.03
C HIS A 870 -30.77 -16.39 -1.40
N THR A 871 -30.17 -15.20 -1.54
CA THR A 871 -30.59 -13.97 -0.85
C THR A 871 -32.07 -13.61 -1.06
N CYS A 872 -32.59 -13.87 -2.27
CA CYS A 872 -34.01 -13.67 -2.59
C CYS A 872 -34.92 -14.72 -1.93
N THR A 873 -34.46 -15.97 -1.79
CA THR A 873 -35.19 -17.02 -1.05
C THR A 873 -35.31 -16.61 0.42
N LEU A 874 -34.20 -16.22 1.03
CA LEU A 874 -34.15 -15.76 2.43
C LEU A 874 -34.95 -14.47 2.66
N ALA A 875 -35.12 -13.62 1.64
CA ALA A 875 -36.02 -12.46 1.73
C ALA A 875 -37.49 -12.86 1.80
N ALA A 876 -37.92 -13.87 1.04
CA ALA A 876 -39.28 -14.41 1.15
C ALA A 876 -39.51 -15.11 2.50
N VAL A 877 -38.53 -15.88 2.98
CA VAL A 877 -38.54 -16.49 4.33
C VAL A 877 -38.70 -15.42 5.42
N ASN A 878 -37.95 -14.31 5.33
CA ASN A 878 -38.09 -13.20 6.27
C ASN A 878 -39.48 -12.53 6.19
N ASN A 879 -40.07 -12.41 5.01
CA ASN A 879 -41.43 -11.85 4.87
C ASN A 879 -42.49 -12.76 5.49
N LEU A 880 -42.35 -14.08 5.33
CA LEU A 880 -43.20 -15.04 6.04
C LEU A 880 -43.01 -14.95 7.56
N GLY A 881 -41.76 -14.78 8.03
CA GLY A 881 -41.47 -14.51 9.44
C GLY A 881 -42.16 -13.25 9.98
N ASN A 882 -42.16 -12.16 9.20
CA ASN A 882 -42.90 -10.94 9.53
C ASN A 882 -44.41 -11.23 9.66
N LEU A 883 -44.98 -11.98 8.72
CA LEU A 883 -46.39 -12.37 8.74
C LEU A 883 -46.74 -13.19 9.99
N CYS A 884 -45.94 -14.23 10.31
CA CYS A 884 -46.12 -15.03 11.52
C CYS A 884 -46.05 -14.18 12.79
N LEU A 885 -45.11 -13.23 12.84
CA LEU A 885 -44.98 -12.30 13.96
C LEU A 885 -46.21 -11.38 14.11
N HIS A 886 -46.82 -10.93 13.01
CA HIS A 886 -48.05 -10.15 13.05
C HIS A 886 -49.26 -10.97 13.52
N GLN A 887 -49.26 -12.28 13.29
CA GLN A 887 -50.29 -13.21 13.76
C GLN A 887 -50.09 -13.65 15.22
N GLY A 888 -48.98 -13.31 15.86
CA GLY A 888 -48.62 -13.78 17.20
C GLY A 888 -48.04 -15.20 17.24
N LEU A 889 -47.75 -15.80 16.08
CA LEU A 889 -47.07 -17.10 15.95
C LEU A 889 -45.56 -16.92 16.17
N ASN A 890 -45.21 -16.61 17.41
CA ASN A 890 -43.87 -16.19 17.81
C ASN A 890 -42.79 -17.24 17.54
N ASP A 891 -43.05 -18.51 17.86
CA ASP A 891 -42.07 -19.60 17.70
C ASP A 891 -41.74 -19.86 16.23
N ARG A 892 -42.77 -19.90 15.37
CA ARG A 892 -42.59 -20.05 13.92
C ARG A 892 -41.90 -18.83 13.30
N ALA A 893 -42.17 -17.63 13.80
CA ALA A 893 -41.46 -16.43 13.36
C ALA A 893 -39.97 -16.48 13.74
N GLU A 894 -39.64 -16.97 14.94
CA GLU A 894 -38.26 -17.16 15.39
C GLU A 894 -37.52 -18.13 14.47
N GLU A 895 -38.08 -19.31 14.21
CA GLU A 895 -37.50 -20.31 13.31
C GLU A 895 -37.20 -19.74 11.91
N LEU A 896 -38.15 -19.01 11.32
CA LEU A 896 -38.01 -18.41 10.00
C LEU A 896 -36.95 -17.31 9.98
N TYR A 897 -36.88 -16.46 11.02
CA TYR A 897 -35.83 -15.44 11.10
C TYR A 897 -34.45 -16.04 11.34
N GLU A 898 -34.32 -17.07 12.19
CA GLU A 898 -33.05 -17.77 12.40
C GLU A 898 -32.57 -18.47 11.13
N ARG A 899 -33.49 -19.08 10.38
CA ARG A 899 -33.19 -19.62 9.05
C ARG A 899 -32.68 -18.53 8.11
N ALA A 900 -33.37 -17.39 8.03
CA ALA A 900 -32.95 -16.26 7.20
C ALA A 900 -31.62 -15.63 7.67
N LEU A 901 -31.35 -15.63 8.98
CA LEU A 901 -30.12 -15.11 9.56
C LEU A 901 -28.95 -16.01 9.21
N ARG A 902 -29.03 -17.32 9.51
CA ARG A 902 -27.97 -18.29 9.24
C ARG A 902 -27.57 -18.31 7.77
N GLY A 903 -28.53 -18.37 6.85
CA GLY A 903 -28.22 -18.35 5.41
C GLY A 903 -27.57 -17.03 4.95
N ARG A 904 -28.00 -15.88 5.49
CA ARG A 904 -27.40 -14.58 5.17
C ARG A 904 -26.01 -14.40 5.79
N GLU A 905 -25.78 -14.91 6.99
CA GLU A 905 -24.46 -14.93 7.61
C GLU A 905 -23.48 -15.81 6.81
N TYR A 906 -23.94 -16.98 6.37
CA TYR A 906 -23.14 -17.89 5.54
C TYR A 906 -22.74 -17.27 4.19
N ILE A 907 -23.67 -16.64 3.46
CA ILE A 907 -23.39 -16.12 2.11
C ILE A 907 -22.80 -14.71 2.12
N LEU A 908 -23.33 -13.82 2.95
CA LEU A 908 -23.05 -12.39 2.88
C LEU A 908 -22.16 -11.91 4.03
N GLY A 909 -21.98 -12.73 5.06
CA GLY A 909 -21.29 -12.39 6.29
C GLY A 909 -22.15 -11.58 7.27
N ASN A 910 -21.64 -11.50 8.49
CA ASN A 910 -22.36 -10.97 9.66
C ASN A 910 -22.63 -9.46 9.59
N HIS A 911 -21.89 -8.74 8.76
CA HIS A 911 -22.00 -7.30 8.63
C HIS A 911 -22.83 -6.85 7.42
N HIS A 912 -23.34 -7.75 6.59
CA HIS A 912 -24.10 -7.33 5.41
C HIS A 912 -25.45 -6.67 5.78
N ILE A 913 -25.89 -5.67 5.02
CA ILE A 913 -27.09 -4.85 5.32
C ILE A 913 -28.35 -5.71 5.49
N LEU A 914 -28.49 -6.76 4.68
CA LEU A 914 -29.60 -7.72 4.76
C LEU A 914 -29.52 -8.60 6.02
N THR A 915 -28.32 -9.02 6.43
CA THR A 915 -28.09 -9.76 7.68
C THR A 915 -28.47 -8.87 8.88
N LEU A 916 -28.02 -7.61 8.87
CA LEU A 916 -28.36 -6.63 9.89
C LEU A 916 -29.87 -6.28 9.90
N ALA A 917 -30.55 -6.41 8.76
CA ALA A 917 -32.01 -6.28 8.69
C ALA A 917 -32.74 -7.44 9.38
N THR A 918 -32.27 -8.67 9.19
CA THR A 918 -32.80 -9.83 9.92
C THR A 918 -32.60 -9.65 11.43
N LEU A 919 -31.40 -9.24 11.87
CA LEU A 919 -31.13 -8.97 13.29
C LEU A 919 -32.09 -7.92 13.88
N ASN A 920 -32.39 -6.85 13.14
CA ASN A 920 -33.37 -5.86 13.56
C ASN A 920 -34.78 -6.45 13.70
N ASN A 921 -35.17 -7.37 12.82
CA ASN A 921 -36.48 -8.05 12.90
C ASN A 921 -36.54 -9.04 14.07
N ILE A 922 -35.45 -9.77 14.35
CA ILE A 922 -35.32 -10.61 15.55
C ILE A 922 -35.39 -9.74 16.81
N GLY A 923 -34.78 -8.55 16.80
CA GLY A 923 -34.93 -7.57 17.87
C GLY A 923 -36.39 -7.16 18.10
N ASN A 924 -37.17 -6.94 17.02
CA ASN A 924 -38.60 -6.67 17.12
C ASN A 924 -39.37 -7.87 17.72
N LEU A 925 -39.05 -9.09 17.30
CA LEU A 925 -39.63 -10.33 17.83
C LEU A 925 -39.41 -10.46 19.35
N TYR A 926 -38.15 -10.33 19.79
CA TYR A 926 -37.80 -10.43 21.21
C TYR A 926 -38.40 -9.31 22.06
N SER A 927 -38.50 -8.09 21.52
CA SER A 927 -39.21 -6.99 22.18
C SER A 927 -40.70 -7.32 22.38
N ARG A 928 -41.39 -7.90 21.39
CA ARG A 928 -42.79 -8.35 21.53
C ARG A 928 -42.95 -9.50 22.52
N GLN A 929 -41.98 -10.41 22.60
CA GLN A 929 -41.93 -11.49 23.59
C GLN A 929 -41.52 -11.00 25.00
N LYS A 930 -41.27 -9.69 25.19
CA LYS A 930 -40.73 -9.08 26.43
C LYS A 930 -39.35 -9.60 26.85
N ARG A 931 -38.59 -10.21 25.93
CA ARG A 931 -37.19 -10.61 26.08
C ARG A 931 -36.28 -9.41 25.80
N PHE A 932 -36.37 -8.38 26.65
CA PHE A 932 -35.80 -7.07 26.36
C PHE A 932 -34.27 -7.04 26.24
N GLU A 933 -33.56 -7.83 27.04
CA GLU A 933 -32.08 -7.90 26.98
C GLU A 933 -31.58 -8.46 25.65
N GLU A 934 -32.24 -9.51 25.14
CA GLU A 934 -31.90 -10.10 23.86
C GLU A 934 -32.30 -9.18 22.70
N ALA A 935 -33.44 -8.48 22.81
CA ALA A 935 -33.84 -7.45 21.86
C ALA A 935 -32.80 -6.32 21.78
N GLU A 936 -32.34 -5.80 22.92
CA GLU A 936 -31.30 -4.77 22.98
C GLU A 936 -30.01 -5.26 22.32
N ARG A 937 -29.58 -6.49 22.63
CA ARG A 937 -28.38 -7.09 22.02
C ARG A 937 -28.49 -7.19 20.50
N MET A 938 -29.63 -7.62 19.97
CA MET A 938 -29.85 -7.72 18.52
C MET A 938 -29.87 -6.35 17.84
N TYR A 939 -30.56 -5.37 18.41
CA TYR A 939 -30.58 -4.02 17.86
C TYR A 939 -29.20 -3.35 17.91
N GLN A 940 -28.44 -3.53 18.98
CA GLN A 940 -27.09 -2.95 19.10
C GLN A 940 -26.14 -3.54 18.05
N LYS A 941 -26.18 -4.87 17.84
CA LYS A 941 -25.42 -5.51 16.75
C LYS A 941 -25.80 -4.94 15.37
N ALA A 942 -27.10 -4.79 15.11
CA ALA A 942 -27.59 -4.19 13.87
C ALA A 942 -27.14 -2.73 13.71
N LEU A 943 -27.21 -1.93 14.79
CA LEU A 943 -26.86 -0.52 14.79
C LEU A 943 -25.37 -0.29 14.53
N ILE A 944 -24.49 -0.99 15.25
CA ILE A 944 -23.03 -0.87 15.08
C ILE A 944 -22.63 -1.24 13.65
N GLY A 945 -23.16 -2.34 13.13
CA GLY A 945 -22.90 -2.76 11.76
C GLY A 945 -23.39 -1.73 10.73
N ARG A 946 -24.61 -1.19 10.90
CA ARG A 946 -25.20 -0.21 9.98
C ARG A 946 -24.47 1.12 10.03
N LYS A 947 -24.09 1.63 11.21
CA LYS A 947 -23.28 2.84 11.35
C LYS A 947 -21.94 2.72 10.63
N ARG A 948 -21.25 1.59 10.81
CA ARG A 948 -19.95 1.34 10.17
C ARG A 948 -20.04 1.30 8.64
N ILE A 949 -21.13 0.77 8.08
CA ILE A 949 -21.25 0.52 6.62
C ILE A 949 -21.96 1.64 5.88
N LEU A 950 -23.05 2.15 6.46
CA LEU A 950 -23.97 3.09 5.82
C LEU A 950 -23.83 4.51 6.38
N GLY A 951 -23.15 4.67 7.51
CA GLY A 951 -23.09 5.92 8.24
C GLY A 951 -24.31 6.15 9.13
N ASP A 952 -24.23 7.20 9.94
CA ASP A 952 -25.22 7.53 10.97
C ASP A 952 -26.57 7.97 10.39
N ASN A 953 -26.55 8.63 9.22
CA ASN A 953 -27.73 9.27 8.64
C ASN A 953 -28.48 8.40 7.61
N HIS A 954 -28.07 7.15 7.40
CA HIS A 954 -28.77 6.29 6.45
C HIS A 954 -30.15 5.86 6.99
N ALA A 955 -31.18 5.86 6.14
CA ALA A 955 -32.57 5.55 6.52
C ALA A 955 -32.71 4.28 7.38
N SER A 956 -32.04 3.18 7.00
CA SER A 956 -32.04 1.92 7.77
C SER A 956 -31.34 2.03 9.13
N THR A 957 -30.26 2.81 9.25
CA THR A 957 -29.61 3.10 10.55
C THR A 957 -30.57 3.83 11.46
N LEU A 958 -31.24 4.86 10.94
CA LEU A 958 -32.22 5.66 11.67
C LEU A 958 -33.46 4.84 12.07
N SER A 959 -33.85 3.84 11.27
CA SER A 959 -34.90 2.88 11.65
C SER A 959 -34.52 2.02 12.86
N THR A 960 -33.28 1.54 12.92
CA THR A 960 -32.81 0.79 14.09
C THR A 960 -32.75 1.69 15.33
N ILE A 961 -32.29 2.94 15.19
CA ILE A 961 -32.30 3.91 16.29
C ILE A 961 -33.74 4.15 16.79
N ASN A 962 -34.70 4.33 15.90
CA ASN A 962 -36.11 4.48 16.27
C ASN A 962 -36.64 3.24 17.03
N ASN A 963 -36.30 2.04 16.58
CA ASN A 963 -36.73 0.80 17.24
C ASN A 963 -36.08 0.61 18.62
N ILE A 964 -34.81 1.02 18.79
CA ILE A 964 -34.18 1.09 20.12
C ILE A 964 -34.90 2.12 21.02
N GLY A 965 -35.33 3.24 20.46
CA GLY A 965 -36.17 4.22 21.17
C GLY A 965 -37.50 3.61 21.67
N ASN A 966 -38.14 2.79 20.85
CA ASN A 966 -39.34 2.04 21.26
C ASN A 966 -39.02 1.06 22.40
N LEU A 967 -37.94 0.28 22.27
CA LEU A 967 -37.50 -0.66 23.30
C LEU A 967 -37.21 0.04 24.63
N PHE A 968 -36.57 1.21 24.60
CA PHE A 968 -36.34 2.01 25.80
C PHE A 968 -37.62 2.56 26.41
N CYS A 969 -38.68 2.81 25.62
CA CYS A 969 -40.00 3.10 26.18
C CYS A 969 -40.57 1.88 26.91
N ASP A 970 -40.47 0.69 26.32
CA ASP A 970 -40.96 -0.57 26.94
C ASP A 970 -40.20 -0.89 28.25
N LEU A 971 -38.91 -0.52 28.31
CA LEU A 971 -38.04 -0.62 29.51
C LEU A 971 -38.21 0.55 30.50
N ASN A 972 -39.11 1.51 30.25
CA ASN A 972 -39.29 2.73 31.04
C ASN A 972 -38.04 3.64 31.14
N ARG A 973 -37.08 3.51 30.22
CA ARG A 973 -35.86 4.33 30.09
C ARG A 973 -36.13 5.59 29.25
N TRP A 974 -37.02 6.44 29.75
CA TRP A 974 -37.62 7.55 28.99
C TRP A 974 -36.63 8.58 28.41
N ALA A 975 -35.59 8.93 29.16
CA ALA A 975 -34.59 9.91 28.71
C ALA A 975 -33.77 9.39 27.53
N GLU A 976 -33.44 8.11 27.53
CA GLU A 976 -32.71 7.45 26.46
C GLU A 976 -33.59 7.27 25.23
N ALA A 977 -34.86 6.89 25.42
CA ALA A 977 -35.86 6.84 24.35
C ALA A 977 -36.00 8.20 23.63
N GLU A 978 -36.11 9.29 24.39
CA GLU A 978 -36.18 10.64 23.84
C GLU A 978 -34.94 10.98 23.00
N SER A 979 -33.75 10.65 23.49
CA SER A 979 -32.49 10.86 22.77
C SER A 979 -32.48 10.13 21.43
N MET A 980 -32.83 8.83 21.43
CA MET A 980 -32.90 8.01 20.23
C MET A 980 -33.91 8.55 19.21
N TYR A 981 -35.12 8.91 19.65
CA TYR A 981 -36.14 9.48 18.75
C TYR A 981 -35.70 10.82 18.15
N ARG A 982 -35.08 11.72 18.92
CA ARG A 982 -34.58 13.00 18.39
C ARG A 982 -33.48 12.79 17.35
N GLN A 983 -32.55 11.88 17.61
CA GLN A 983 -31.50 11.52 16.65
C GLN A 983 -32.10 10.95 15.35
N ALA A 984 -33.02 9.98 15.46
CA ALA A 984 -33.70 9.40 14.31
C ALA A 984 -34.51 10.45 13.52
N LEU A 985 -35.22 11.34 14.21
CA LEU A 985 -36.05 12.37 13.60
C LEU A 985 -35.21 13.39 12.81
N SER A 986 -34.17 13.95 13.44
CA SER A 986 -33.25 14.90 12.80
C SER A 986 -32.60 14.29 11.55
N GLY A 987 -32.08 13.07 11.66
CA GLY A 987 -31.51 12.35 10.52
C GLY A 987 -32.53 12.10 9.40
N ARG A 988 -33.75 11.68 9.74
CA ARG A 988 -34.79 11.34 8.74
C ARG A 988 -35.27 12.59 8.00
N ILE A 989 -35.39 13.72 8.69
CA ILE A 989 -35.74 15.00 8.06
C ILE A 989 -34.68 15.40 7.03
N ASN A 990 -33.40 15.32 7.41
CA ASN A 990 -32.31 15.71 6.53
C ASN A 990 -32.18 14.81 5.29
N VAL A 991 -32.51 13.51 5.43
CA VAL A 991 -32.27 12.52 4.37
C VAL A 991 -33.51 12.24 3.51
N LEU A 992 -34.69 12.14 4.13
CA LEU A 992 -35.94 11.73 3.49
C LEU A 992 -36.94 12.89 3.35
N GLY A 993 -36.71 14.01 4.04
CA GLY A 993 -37.65 15.12 4.12
C GLY A 993 -38.69 14.96 5.23
N GLN A 994 -39.39 16.06 5.51
CA GLN A 994 -40.33 16.17 6.63
C GLN A 994 -41.61 15.33 6.44
N ASN A 995 -42.07 15.19 5.19
CA ASN A 995 -43.34 14.53 4.87
C ASN A 995 -43.21 13.01 4.65
N HIS A 996 -42.00 12.46 4.74
CA HIS A 996 -41.81 11.02 4.51
C HIS A 996 -42.51 10.19 5.60
N PRO A 997 -43.21 9.07 5.28
CA PRO A 997 -43.95 8.27 6.25
C PRO A 997 -43.14 7.85 7.49
N TYR A 998 -41.87 7.47 7.29
CA TYR A 998 -40.97 7.12 8.41
C TYR A 998 -40.61 8.32 9.30
N THR A 999 -40.48 9.53 8.74
CA THR A 999 -40.25 10.76 9.53
C THR A 999 -41.46 11.03 10.41
N LEU A 1000 -42.66 10.93 9.83
CA LEU A 1000 -43.92 11.11 10.54
C LEU A 1000 -44.12 10.06 11.65
N ALA A 1001 -43.72 8.80 11.41
CA ALA A 1001 -43.79 7.75 12.43
C ALA A 1001 -42.88 8.03 13.65
N THR A 1002 -41.64 8.50 13.44
CA THR A 1002 -40.76 8.89 14.56
C THR A 1002 -41.30 10.10 15.30
N LEU A 1003 -41.82 11.08 14.57
CA LEU A 1003 -42.46 12.26 15.16
C LEU A 1003 -43.64 11.84 16.05
N GLN A 1004 -44.45 10.90 15.59
CA GLN A 1004 -45.57 10.32 16.33
C GLN A 1004 -45.12 9.59 17.61
N ASN A 1005 -44.03 8.82 17.55
CA ASN A 1005 -43.49 8.14 18.74
C ASN A 1005 -42.97 9.14 19.78
N LEU A 1006 -42.26 10.19 19.34
CA LEU A 1006 -41.80 11.26 20.22
C LEU A 1006 -42.97 12.05 20.83
N ARG A 1007 -44.04 12.27 20.04
CA ARG A 1007 -45.29 12.89 20.51
C ARG A 1007 -45.95 12.07 21.62
N ASN A 1008 -46.06 10.75 21.40
CA ASN A 1008 -46.64 9.83 22.39
C ASN A 1008 -45.82 9.85 23.68
N LEU A 1009 -44.49 9.83 23.58
CA LEU A 1009 -43.58 9.90 24.73
C LEU A 1009 -43.78 11.20 25.54
N TYR A 1010 -43.81 12.37 24.89
CA TYR A 1010 -44.04 13.64 25.59
C TYR A 1010 -45.42 13.75 26.22
N THR A 1011 -46.44 13.20 25.56
CA THR A 1011 -47.81 13.15 26.09
C THR A 1011 -47.86 12.26 27.34
N HIS A 1012 -47.24 11.08 27.29
CA HIS A 1012 -47.16 10.16 28.43
C HIS A 1012 -46.44 10.79 29.64
N LEU A 1013 -45.31 11.47 29.39
CA LEU A 1013 -44.54 12.17 30.42
C LEU A 1013 -45.13 13.53 30.84
N ARG A 1014 -46.26 13.94 30.26
CA ARG A 1014 -46.91 15.25 30.49
C ARG A 1014 -45.98 16.45 30.26
N ARG A 1015 -45.01 16.34 29.34
CA ARG A 1015 -44.05 17.41 28.97
C ARG A 1015 -44.64 18.31 27.89
N PHE A 1016 -45.70 19.05 28.24
CA PHE A 1016 -46.48 19.85 27.28
C PHE A 1016 -45.67 20.96 26.59
N GLU A 1017 -44.67 21.56 27.26
CA GLU A 1017 -43.79 22.56 26.65
C GLU A 1017 -42.92 21.98 25.52
N ARG A 1018 -42.40 20.76 25.71
CA ARG A 1018 -41.62 20.07 24.65
C ARG A 1018 -42.52 19.62 23.50
N LEU A 1019 -43.76 19.25 23.79
CA LEU A 1019 -44.76 18.92 22.79
C LEU A 1019 -45.12 20.15 21.95
N GLU A 1020 -45.30 21.33 22.56
CA GLU A 1020 -45.56 22.59 21.88
C GLU A 1020 -44.38 23.03 20.99
N SER A 1021 -43.15 22.93 21.51
CA SER A 1021 -41.94 23.19 20.71
C SER A 1021 -41.84 22.25 19.49
N LEU A 1022 -42.20 20.96 19.65
CA LEU A 1022 -42.25 20.00 18.56
C LEU A 1022 -43.27 20.41 17.49
N TYR A 1023 -44.45 20.88 17.90
CA TYR A 1023 -45.49 21.36 16.98
C TYR A 1023 -45.09 22.65 16.24
N GLN A 1024 -44.37 23.57 16.91
CA GLN A 1024 -43.89 24.81 16.28
C GLN A 1024 -42.75 24.56 15.28
N GLN A 1025 -41.89 23.56 15.55
CA GLN A 1025 -40.71 23.28 14.73
C GLN A 1025 -41.03 22.54 13.42
N TYR A 1026 -42.14 21.80 13.35
CA TYR A 1026 -42.50 20.96 12.20
C TYR A 1026 -43.89 21.34 11.66
N SER A 1027 -43.94 22.02 10.51
CA SER A 1027 -45.17 22.52 9.87
C SER A 1027 -46.09 21.38 9.41
N TRP A 1028 -47.32 21.33 9.93
CA TRP A 1028 -48.32 20.29 9.61
C TRP A 1028 -49.09 20.67 8.34
N THR A 1029 -49.00 19.85 7.29
CA THR A 1029 -49.74 20.13 6.04
C THR A 1029 -51.00 19.31 5.82
N HIS A 1030 -51.34 18.27 6.59
CA HIS A 1030 -52.59 17.53 6.36
C HIS A 1030 -53.39 17.26 7.65
N ASP A 1031 -54.50 18.01 7.74
CA ASP A 1031 -55.81 17.66 8.30
C ASP A 1031 -56.37 18.73 9.28
N LYS A 1032 -57.36 19.48 8.82
CA LYS A 1032 -58.08 20.51 9.61
C LYS A 1032 -58.93 19.87 10.72
N SER A 1033 -59.24 18.57 10.65
CA SER A 1033 -60.11 17.88 11.62
C SER A 1033 -59.45 17.72 13.01
N THR A 1034 -58.15 17.43 13.04
CA THR A 1034 -57.37 17.24 14.29
C THR A 1034 -57.07 18.56 15.00
N ARG A 1035 -57.03 19.68 14.25
CA ARG A 1035 -56.92 21.03 14.84
C ARG A 1035 -58.15 21.38 15.69
N VAL A 1036 -59.35 20.93 15.31
CA VAL A 1036 -60.60 21.27 16.01
C VAL A 1036 -60.83 20.39 17.24
N GLY A 1037 -60.45 19.11 17.18
CA GLY A 1037 -60.55 18.19 18.33
C GLY A 1037 -59.57 18.50 19.46
N ILE A 1038 -58.33 18.87 19.12
CA ILE A 1038 -57.27 19.14 20.11
C ILE A 1038 -57.42 20.54 20.72
N CYS A 1039 -57.91 21.54 19.97
CA CYS A 1039 -58.18 22.88 20.52
C CYS A 1039 -59.28 22.87 21.61
N ARG A 1040 -60.28 21.98 21.55
CA ARG A 1040 -61.31 21.90 22.60
C ARG A 1040 -60.79 21.34 23.93
N GLY A 1041 -59.89 20.36 23.91
CA GLY A 1041 -59.23 19.86 25.13
C GLY A 1041 -58.18 20.83 25.70
N PHE A 1042 -57.49 21.57 24.81
CA PHE A 1042 -56.46 22.52 25.20
C PHE A 1042 -57.02 23.79 25.86
N TRP A 1043 -58.20 24.26 25.44
CA TRP A 1043 -58.86 25.40 26.09
C TRP A 1043 -59.50 25.06 27.44
N SER A 1044 -59.95 23.81 27.67
CA SER A 1044 -60.51 23.43 28.98
C SER A 1044 -59.41 23.31 30.05
N LEU A 1045 -58.26 22.71 29.72
CA LEU A 1045 -57.13 22.56 30.65
C LEU A 1045 -56.39 23.87 30.92
N ARG A 1046 -56.28 24.77 29.93
CA ARG A 1046 -55.70 26.10 30.12
C ARG A 1046 -56.58 26.97 31.02
N ASN A 1047 -57.91 26.87 30.92
CA ASN A 1047 -58.84 27.59 31.80
C ASN A 1047 -58.84 27.03 33.24
N VAL A 1048 -58.69 25.71 33.43
CA VAL A 1048 -58.52 25.11 34.77
C VAL A 1048 -57.20 25.52 35.42
N ALA A 1049 -56.11 25.59 34.64
CA ALA A 1049 -54.80 26.04 35.13
C ALA A 1049 -54.75 27.55 35.44
N ILE A 1050 -55.46 28.38 34.67
CA ILE A 1050 -55.60 29.83 34.93
C ILE A 1050 -56.50 30.06 36.17
N SER A 1051 -57.59 29.29 36.34
CA SER A 1051 -58.45 29.36 37.53
C SER A 1051 -57.74 28.92 38.82
N MET A 1052 -56.81 27.96 38.74
CA MET A 1052 -55.99 27.57 39.91
C MET A 1052 -54.88 28.57 40.23
N LYS A 1053 -54.33 29.28 39.22
CA LYS A 1053 -53.36 30.37 39.45
C LYS A 1053 -54.03 31.62 40.06
N SER A 1054 -55.26 31.96 39.69
CA SER A 1054 -56.00 33.08 40.29
C SER A 1054 -56.42 32.81 41.74
N LEU A 1055 -56.80 31.57 42.09
CA LEU A 1055 -57.10 31.17 43.47
C LEU A 1055 -55.85 31.17 44.37
N ARG A 1056 -54.66 30.87 43.83
CA ARG A 1056 -53.38 30.99 44.55
C ARG A 1056 -52.94 32.45 44.71
N SER A 1057 -53.18 33.32 43.73
CA SER A 1057 -52.86 34.75 43.87
C SER A 1057 -53.79 35.47 44.86
N LEU A 1058 -55.08 35.10 44.92
CA LEU A 1058 -56.03 35.61 45.93
C LEU A 1058 -55.71 35.14 47.37
N ARG A 1059 -55.20 33.90 47.54
CA ARG A 1059 -54.73 33.42 48.85
C ARG A 1059 -53.44 34.11 49.31
N ASN A 1060 -52.55 34.47 48.39
CA ASN A 1060 -51.32 35.21 48.70
C ASN A 1060 -51.58 36.71 48.93
N ALA A 1061 -52.55 37.31 48.24
CA ALA A 1061 -52.99 38.70 48.49
C ALA A 1061 -53.64 38.86 49.87
N ARG A 1062 -54.39 37.86 50.37
CA ARG A 1062 -54.98 37.87 51.72
C ARG A 1062 -53.95 37.73 52.85
N LYS A 1063 -52.74 37.21 52.59
CA LYS A 1063 -51.66 37.16 53.59
C LYS A 1063 -50.89 38.48 53.70
N HIS A 1064 -50.89 39.32 52.67
CA HIS A 1064 -50.24 40.63 52.69
C HIS A 1064 -51.09 41.77 53.27
N LEU A 1065 -52.39 41.55 53.50
CA LEU A 1065 -53.32 42.53 54.11
C LEU A 1065 -53.60 42.28 55.62
N ARG A 1066 -52.74 41.51 56.31
CA ARG A 1066 -52.77 41.37 57.79
C ARG A 1066 -51.47 41.86 58.46
N GLY A 1067 -50.73 42.70 57.77
CA GLY A 1067 -49.51 43.35 58.25
C GLY A 1067 -49.48 44.86 58.02
N PHE A 1068 -50.65 45.48 57.80
CA PHE A 1068 -50.92 46.92 57.86
C PHE A 1068 -52.40 47.12 58.21
#